data_AF-A0A975BPS7-F1
#
_entry.id   AF-A0A975BPS7-F1
#
_cell.length_a   1.000
_cell.length_b   1.000
_cell.length_c   1.000
_cell.angle_alpha   90.00
_cell.angle_beta   90.00
_cell.angle_gamma   90.00
#
_symmetry.space_group_name_H-M   'P 1'
#
loop_
_entity.id
_entity.type
_entity.pdbx_description
1 polymer ?
#
loop_
_entity_poly.entity_id
_entity_poly.type
_entity_poly.pdbx_seq_one_letter_code
_entity_poly.pdbx_strand_id
1 'polypeptide(L)'
;MKKKYTQLIIAVLLGMSILVSVHADVVTDGTIGNTGALSLQGPVYKIKAEYGKQAGANLFHSFQRFNINTNETATFSGPASVQNIISRVTGGEASRIDGTLRSEISGADVYLLNPAGLMFGANARLDLSGSFYMSTADYLHMENNERFYTESFENDILSVATPAAFGFLDNDAGMISIEGKGELSSDIWEENEESWRDWRNNNPDFSPGLAVPEGEMISVIGGDIEIKGTFFVPESGITDATVGSNLNAPGGRVTLAGVRSAGEVKLTETGSDVSAEKLGDITMSRGAKITVNSSGDDDNGSGAGSVFIRGGMFVLDKFSQIESSPNHENGQEIAIRADNVFLQNRGRIDGNTDGTGNGTNITIEASETVKISNSEIKNGSFWEEADAGEGGTLSIKAKDITITESSGLGGQSYGAGKGGDINIEGSESVHISDNATVSTSALQYSTDRAGNISICAPSLTIETRAKIESSSEGVGTSGNIAIHAGDMQLNSSGEISVRARETGNGGNVTISGHDPAKDDDFADSVILTGQGSVIRADTTGSGNAGTVSITAKNLSLKDNASVITSASDTGNAGNITLRIGNIDLSGGASVVSKSEYPDADIYTVDDIEALDEVADLAQDGDMAIVQDAGEGIPGSFIWFWEWIPVKEQVASVANLTERDDLADSAEAGEVVRVEDLGSGEPAIFVSDGWGEWVRLKNVYTVSDITKREAVVALPGDVVQTVSENGTVNRLTYTGEKWISGYKNLYTVANITGRDSLSAQTGDVAKVEDAGDGIAKSFIYDGEKWIKFYMTGNAGTITLNADDTVALEDDASFSTASTGGVHAGMINLDAGTLKLSDEAFISSTSEAIGDAGMIHIGSEGTVTLEDDTALTTATSGYGKAGNITLEAVRFELSNRASVLSASKSAGKGGDAGTISIHALDAVYMKDNSSVSTSTQGEGNAGNISMDVARIELGNGASVSSSSNAAENGGTAGLINISAKDAVRLSDGSSLTTEAVNTASPDETDDKMNGKMTIQAGDLLYLSDSEITTSVKSGQGDGGDIEIGNPQFVILNHGKIKANAYEGQGGSIHIVSDQFIQSSASIVSASSQLGIDGSVEIDAPDEDVSGGLTILPANFLDAARWMKTPCTARTGEKVSRFVLTGPDALSSVFDDLQPSPPMWPDMWLDNSNKEE
;
A
#
# COMPACT_ATOMS: atom_id res chain seq x y z
N MET A 1 56.24 -78.75 -41.54
CA MET A 1 54.82 -79.04 -41.20
C MET A 1 54.06 -77.72 -41.17
N LYS A 2 52.75 -77.68 -41.49
CA LYS A 2 51.85 -76.49 -41.52
C LYS A 2 52.43 -75.25 -42.23
N LYS A 3 52.24 -74.94 -43.52
CA LYS A 3 51.26 -75.31 -44.57
C LYS A 3 49.81 -74.80 -44.38
N LYS A 4 49.51 -73.72 -45.15
CA LYS A 4 48.30 -73.43 -45.96
C LYS A 4 46.96 -73.05 -45.30
N TYR A 5 46.19 -72.30 -46.12
CA TYR A 5 44.76 -71.97 -46.04
C TYR A 5 44.34 -70.63 -45.40
N THR A 6 44.95 -69.55 -45.89
CA THR A 6 44.19 -68.39 -46.39
C THR A 6 43.28 -68.85 -47.56
N GLN A 7 42.13 -68.19 -47.77
CA GLN A 7 41.19 -68.42 -48.90
C GLN A 7 40.41 -69.75 -48.93
N LEU A 8 39.51 -69.99 -47.96
CA LEU A 8 38.19 -70.60 -48.20
C LEU A 8 37.31 -70.49 -46.93
N ILE A 9 36.28 -69.63 -46.98
CA ILE A 9 35.02 -69.53 -46.18
C ILE A 9 34.55 -68.07 -46.32
N ILE A 10 34.21 -67.69 -47.57
CA ILE A 10 33.63 -66.39 -47.95
C ILE A 10 32.39 -66.59 -48.87
N ALA A 11 31.98 -67.85 -49.15
CA ALA A 11 31.21 -68.13 -50.37
C ALA A 11 29.89 -68.95 -50.27
N VAL A 12 29.54 -69.61 -49.14
CA VAL A 12 28.37 -70.52 -49.11
C VAL A 12 27.60 -70.51 -47.79
N LEU A 13 27.15 -69.32 -47.33
CA LEU A 13 26.08 -69.13 -46.33
C LEU A 13 25.78 -67.61 -46.12
N LEU A 14 25.92 -66.69 -47.08
CA LEU A 14 25.13 -66.63 -48.33
C LEU A 14 24.12 -67.77 -48.48
N GLY A 15 23.06 -67.71 -47.68
CA GLY A 15 22.02 -68.74 -47.64
C GLY A 15 20.78 -68.42 -46.79
N MET A 16 20.73 -67.28 -46.11
CA MET A 16 19.50 -66.72 -45.57
C MET A 16 19.52 -65.21 -45.77
N SER A 17 18.91 -64.78 -46.87
CA SER A 17 18.35 -63.43 -46.96
C SER A 17 17.28 -63.36 -45.88
N ILE A 18 17.61 -62.79 -44.72
CA ILE A 18 16.57 -62.17 -43.91
C ILE A 18 16.12 -60.98 -44.74
N LEU A 19 15.07 -61.22 -45.52
CA LEU A 19 14.15 -60.18 -45.94
C LEU A 19 13.63 -59.57 -44.64
N VAL A 20 14.33 -58.55 -44.16
CA VAL A 20 13.70 -57.56 -43.28
C VAL A 20 12.61 -56.98 -44.16
N SER A 21 11.37 -57.37 -43.89
CA SER A 21 10.21 -56.72 -44.49
C SER A 21 10.27 -55.26 -44.04
N VAL A 22 10.82 -54.41 -44.91
CA VAL A 22 10.66 -52.96 -44.84
C VAL A 22 9.17 -52.73 -44.96
N HIS A 23 8.50 -52.65 -43.81
CA HIS A 23 7.13 -52.19 -43.75
C HIS A 23 7.19 -50.73 -44.14
N ALA A 24 6.43 -50.33 -45.16
CA ALA A 24 6.31 -48.93 -45.47
C ALA A 24 5.46 -48.28 -44.39
N ASP A 25 6.03 -47.26 -43.76
CA ASP A 25 5.37 -46.47 -42.74
C ASP A 25 4.58 -45.30 -43.36
N VAL A 26 4.82 -44.98 -44.65
CA VAL A 26 3.93 -44.15 -45.47
C VAL A 26 3.31 -44.97 -46.62
N VAL A 27 1.98 -45.04 -46.65
CA VAL A 27 1.19 -45.83 -47.62
C VAL A 27 -0.01 -45.01 -48.09
N THR A 28 -0.15 -44.77 -49.39
CA THR A 28 -1.38 -44.15 -49.95
C THR A 28 -2.54 -45.14 -49.91
N ASP A 29 -3.77 -44.68 -49.68
CA ASP A 29 -4.95 -45.57 -49.70
C ASP A 29 -5.50 -45.83 -51.11
N GLY A 30 -5.11 -45.00 -52.10
CA GLY A 30 -5.54 -45.11 -53.48
C GLY A 30 -6.89 -44.48 -53.81
N THR A 31 -7.49 -43.75 -52.87
CA THR A 31 -8.78 -43.04 -53.06
C THR A 31 -8.60 -41.69 -53.76
N ILE A 32 -7.42 -41.08 -53.62
CA ILE A 32 -7.04 -39.83 -54.30
C ILE A 32 -5.81 -40.09 -55.18
N GLY A 33 -5.79 -39.44 -56.35
CA GLY A 33 -4.74 -39.56 -57.35
C GLY A 33 -4.91 -40.73 -58.32
N ASN A 34 -3.94 -40.92 -59.22
CA ASN A 34 -4.03 -41.87 -60.34
C ASN A 34 -3.23 -43.16 -60.15
N THR A 35 -2.59 -43.35 -59.00
CA THR A 35 -1.62 -44.44 -58.76
C THR A 35 -2.15 -45.61 -57.92
N GLY A 36 -3.34 -45.46 -57.33
CA GLY A 36 -3.90 -46.46 -56.40
C GLY A 36 -3.12 -46.53 -55.08
N ALA A 37 -3.37 -47.58 -54.30
CA ALA A 37 -2.68 -47.78 -53.03
C ALA A 37 -1.20 -48.12 -53.25
N LEU A 38 -0.30 -47.30 -52.72
CA LEU A 38 1.12 -47.33 -52.97
C LEU A 38 1.92 -47.28 -51.66
N SER A 39 2.70 -48.32 -51.44
CA SER A 39 3.68 -48.43 -50.37
C SER A 39 4.96 -47.67 -50.74
N LEU A 40 5.21 -46.52 -50.11
CA LEU A 40 6.41 -45.72 -50.36
C LEU A 40 7.64 -46.36 -49.69
N GLN A 41 8.82 -46.19 -50.30
CA GLN A 41 10.07 -46.75 -49.79
C GLN A 41 10.84 -45.71 -48.97
N GLY A 42 11.12 -46.02 -47.70
CA GLY A 42 11.96 -45.21 -46.82
C GLY A 42 13.47 -45.36 -47.13
N PRO A 43 14.34 -44.62 -46.43
CA PRO A 43 14.01 -43.66 -45.36
C PRO A 43 13.55 -42.29 -45.88
N VAL A 44 13.59 -42.02 -47.19
CA VAL A 44 13.13 -40.76 -47.79
C VAL A 44 11.89 -41.00 -48.66
N TYR A 45 10.72 -40.83 -48.05
CA TYR A 45 9.41 -40.99 -48.69
C TYR A 45 9.11 -39.80 -49.59
N LYS A 46 9.37 -39.93 -50.90
CA LYS A 46 9.02 -38.89 -51.89
C LYS A 46 7.54 -38.92 -52.21
N ILE A 47 6.79 -37.96 -51.68
CA ILE A 47 5.36 -37.75 -51.95
C ILE A 47 5.25 -36.72 -53.08
N LYS A 48 4.82 -37.18 -54.25
CA LYS A 48 4.69 -36.33 -55.44
C LYS A 48 3.24 -36.00 -55.71
N ALA A 49 2.98 -34.86 -56.34
CA ALA A 49 1.64 -34.48 -56.81
C ALA A 49 0.93 -35.54 -57.68
N GLU A 50 1.65 -36.44 -58.37
CA GLU A 50 1.07 -37.56 -59.14
C GLU A 50 0.44 -38.66 -58.25
N TYR A 51 0.75 -38.69 -56.95
CA TYR A 51 0.12 -39.54 -55.93
C TYR A 51 -1.04 -38.83 -55.22
N GLY A 52 -1.35 -37.59 -55.61
CA GLY A 52 -2.47 -36.81 -55.12
C GLY A 52 -3.32 -36.30 -56.27
N LYS A 53 -4.15 -35.29 -56.01
CA LYS A 53 -4.95 -34.62 -57.03
C LYS A 53 -5.08 -33.13 -56.70
N GLN A 54 -4.65 -32.28 -57.63
CA GLN A 54 -4.76 -30.84 -57.50
C GLN A 54 -6.15 -30.34 -57.95
N ALA A 55 -6.75 -29.46 -57.16
CA ALA A 55 -7.94 -28.69 -57.49
C ALA A 55 -7.70 -27.22 -57.14
N GLY A 56 -7.56 -26.36 -58.15
CA GLY A 56 -7.17 -24.96 -57.94
C GLY A 56 -5.78 -24.87 -57.30
N ALA A 57 -5.69 -24.17 -56.17
CA ALA A 57 -4.46 -24.04 -55.38
C ALA A 57 -4.25 -25.19 -54.37
N ASN A 58 -5.22 -26.09 -54.21
CA ASN A 58 -5.16 -27.19 -53.24
C ASN A 58 -4.62 -28.48 -53.89
N LEU A 59 -3.68 -29.16 -53.24
CA LEU A 59 -3.17 -30.48 -53.61
C LEU A 59 -3.59 -31.51 -52.55
N PHE A 60 -4.57 -32.34 -52.88
CA PHE A 60 -5.09 -33.35 -51.96
C PHE A 60 -4.31 -34.67 -52.03
N HIS A 61 -4.01 -35.25 -50.87
CA HIS A 61 -3.38 -36.55 -50.67
C HIS A 61 -4.19 -37.39 -49.65
N SER A 62 -4.17 -38.71 -49.83
CA SER A 62 -4.89 -39.64 -48.95
C SER A 62 -4.04 -40.87 -48.65
N PHE A 63 -3.86 -41.15 -47.35
CA PHE A 63 -2.96 -42.16 -46.83
C PHE A 63 -3.70 -43.20 -46.02
N GLN A 64 -3.42 -44.49 -46.26
CA GLN A 64 -3.85 -45.54 -45.35
C GLN A 64 -3.02 -45.50 -44.06
N ARG A 65 -1.74 -45.13 -44.16
CA ARG A 65 -0.83 -44.96 -43.01
C ARG A 65 0.14 -43.83 -43.31
N PHE A 66 0.41 -43.01 -42.30
CA PHE A 66 1.38 -41.94 -42.37
C PHE A 66 2.19 -41.87 -41.06
N ASN A 67 3.30 -42.60 -41.04
CA ASN A 67 4.29 -42.61 -39.95
C ASN A 67 5.66 -42.23 -40.53
N ILE A 68 6.48 -41.54 -39.73
CA ILE A 68 7.84 -41.14 -40.09
C ILE A 68 8.72 -41.47 -38.88
N ASN A 69 9.63 -42.44 -38.99
CA ASN A 69 10.49 -42.82 -37.87
C ASN A 69 11.69 -41.86 -37.72
N THR A 70 12.46 -42.02 -36.64
CA THR A 70 13.72 -41.31 -36.40
C THR A 70 14.68 -41.42 -37.60
N ASN A 71 15.17 -40.28 -38.07
CA ASN A 71 16.04 -40.15 -39.27
C ASN A 71 15.36 -40.48 -40.62
N GLU A 72 14.03 -40.67 -40.65
CA GLU A 72 13.27 -40.70 -41.91
C GLU A 72 12.80 -39.30 -42.32
N THR A 73 12.41 -39.16 -43.57
CA THR A 73 11.90 -37.90 -44.14
C THR A 73 10.74 -38.17 -45.08
N ALA A 74 9.60 -37.51 -44.89
CA ALA A 74 8.54 -37.42 -45.87
C ALA A 74 8.66 -36.09 -46.63
N THR A 75 8.74 -36.13 -47.95
CA THR A 75 8.98 -34.93 -48.79
C THR A 75 7.86 -34.75 -49.80
N PHE A 76 7.03 -33.72 -49.61
CA PHE A 76 6.04 -33.28 -50.59
C PHE A 76 6.69 -32.50 -51.73
N SER A 77 6.24 -32.76 -52.96
CA SER A 77 6.77 -32.15 -54.19
C SER A 77 5.68 -31.97 -55.24
N GLY A 78 5.63 -30.80 -55.87
CA GLY A 78 4.55 -30.40 -56.78
C GLY A 78 4.84 -29.07 -57.51
N PRO A 79 3.88 -28.58 -58.31
CA PRO A 79 4.03 -27.32 -59.03
C PRO A 79 3.84 -26.12 -58.08
N ALA A 80 4.51 -25.01 -58.36
CA ALA A 80 4.40 -23.73 -57.62
C ALA A 80 3.02 -23.03 -57.73
N SER A 81 2.01 -23.69 -58.31
CA SER A 81 0.61 -23.26 -58.28
C SER A 81 -0.15 -23.82 -57.07
N VAL A 82 0.46 -24.68 -56.27
CA VAL A 82 -0.09 -25.23 -55.04
C VAL A 82 0.22 -24.27 -53.89
N GLN A 83 -0.82 -23.84 -53.17
CA GLN A 83 -0.73 -23.07 -51.93
C GLN A 83 -1.07 -23.93 -50.71
N ASN A 84 -1.89 -24.97 -50.85
CA ASN A 84 -2.27 -25.86 -49.75
C ASN A 84 -1.99 -27.32 -50.12
N ILE A 85 -1.21 -28.03 -49.32
CA ILE A 85 -1.01 -29.48 -49.38
C ILE A 85 -1.91 -30.11 -48.32
N ILE A 86 -3.02 -30.74 -48.74
CA ILE A 86 -4.05 -31.25 -47.83
C ILE A 86 -3.96 -32.78 -47.76
N SER A 87 -3.51 -33.31 -46.63
CA SER A 87 -3.28 -34.74 -46.41
C SER A 87 -4.22 -35.31 -45.36
N ARG A 88 -4.96 -36.38 -45.68
CA ARG A 88 -5.74 -37.16 -44.71
C ARG A 88 -5.18 -38.57 -44.50
N VAL A 89 -5.39 -39.12 -43.30
CA VAL A 89 -5.09 -40.52 -42.95
C VAL A 89 -6.40 -41.27 -42.69
N THR A 90 -6.57 -42.42 -43.35
CA THR A 90 -7.86 -43.13 -43.48
C THR A 90 -7.84 -44.55 -42.90
N GLY A 91 -6.68 -45.02 -42.40
CA GLY A 91 -6.50 -46.40 -41.92
C GLY A 91 -6.90 -46.67 -40.47
N GLY A 92 -7.39 -45.67 -39.73
CA GLY A 92 -7.89 -45.83 -38.35
C GLY A 92 -6.81 -46.00 -37.26
N GLU A 93 -5.54 -45.74 -37.57
CA GLU A 93 -4.41 -45.81 -36.64
C GLU A 93 -3.77 -44.43 -36.49
N ALA A 94 -3.33 -44.08 -35.28
CA ALA A 94 -2.67 -42.82 -34.98
C ALA A 94 -1.34 -42.67 -35.75
N SER A 95 -1.03 -41.45 -36.19
CA SER A 95 0.23 -41.15 -36.89
C SER A 95 1.36 -40.84 -35.92
N ARG A 96 2.46 -41.58 -36.01
CA ARG A 96 3.70 -41.32 -35.25
C ARG A 96 4.75 -40.67 -36.16
N ILE A 97 5.16 -39.45 -35.80
CA ILE A 97 6.13 -38.63 -36.53
C ILE A 97 7.29 -38.32 -35.58
N ASP A 98 8.43 -38.96 -35.79
CA ASP A 98 9.68 -38.72 -35.07
C ASP A 98 10.84 -38.43 -36.06
N GLY A 99 10.50 -38.01 -37.28
CA GLY A 99 11.45 -37.59 -38.31
C GLY A 99 11.00 -36.33 -39.02
N THR A 100 11.57 -36.05 -40.19
CA THR A 100 11.37 -34.76 -40.88
C THR A 100 10.16 -34.78 -41.82
N LEU A 101 9.28 -33.78 -41.69
CA LEU A 101 8.22 -33.47 -42.65
C LEU A 101 8.68 -32.28 -43.52
N ARG A 102 8.86 -32.50 -44.83
CA ARG A 102 9.43 -31.52 -45.77
C ARG A 102 8.46 -31.16 -46.89
N SER A 103 8.45 -29.90 -47.31
CA SER A 103 7.83 -29.44 -48.57
C SER A 103 8.86 -28.80 -49.50
N GLU A 104 8.99 -29.32 -50.72
CA GLU A 104 9.75 -28.68 -51.81
C GLU A 104 8.90 -27.64 -52.57
N ILE A 105 7.65 -27.39 -52.15
CA ILE A 105 6.76 -26.39 -52.75
C ILE A 105 6.87 -25.09 -51.95
N SER A 106 7.47 -24.06 -52.56
CA SER A 106 7.69 -22.75 -51.96
C SER A 106 6.38 -22.05 -51.59
N GLY A 107 6.23 -21.59 -50.34
CA GLY A 107 5.06 -20.82 -49.90
C GLY A 107 3.78 -21.66 -49.80
N ALA A 108 3.89 -22.97 -49.64
CA ALA A 108 2.74 -23.87 -49.56
C ALA A 108 2.54 -24.39 -48.13
N ASP A 109 1.35 -24.15 -47.60
CA ASP A 109 0.86 -24.64 -46.32
C ASP A 109 0.69 -26.16 -46.36
N VAL A 110 0.91 -26.82 -45.22
CA VAL A 110 0.72 -28.27 -45.07
C VAL A 110 -0.35 -28.55 -44.01
N TYR A 111 -1.42 -29.21 -44.43
CA TYR A 111 -2.52 -29.68 -43.59
C TYR A 111 -2.41 -31.20 -43.42
N LEU A 112 -2.35 -31.69 -42.18
CA LEU A 112 -2.33 -33.12 -41.84
C LEU A 112 -3.51 -33.47 -40.93
N LEU A 113 -4.41 -34.30 -41.43
CA LEU A 113 -5.64 -34.74 -40.77
C LEU A 113 -5.56 -36.25 -40.43
N ASN A 114 -5.70 -36.63 -39.15
CA ASN A 114 -5.86 -38.02 -38.73
C ASN A 114 -6.75 -38.12 -37.46
N PRO A 115 -8.04 -38.53 -37.57
CA PRO A 115 -8.94 -38.62 -36.43
C PRO A 115 -8.47 -39.58 -35.33
N ALA A 116 -7.67 -40.58 -35.65
CA ALA A 116 -7.16 -41.55 -34.69
C ALA A 116 -6.06 -40.99 -33.77
N GLY A 117 -5.51 -39.80 -34.06
CA GLY A 117 -4.49 -39.14 -33.24
C GLY A 117 -3.18 -38.85 -33.98
N LEU A 118 -2.41 -37.91 -33.43
CA LEU A 118 -1.10 -37.48 -33.94
C LEU A 118 -0.07 -37.44 -32.81
N MET A 119 1.09 -38.08 -32.99
CA MET A 119 2.17 -38.12 -32.01
C MET A 119 3.48 -37.64 -32.64
N PHE A 120 3.96 -36.48 -32.22
CA PHE A 120 5.26 -35.92 -32.59
C PHE A 120 6.29 -36.26 -31.52
N GLY A 121 7.32 -37.01 -31.89
CA GLY A 121 8.42 -37.40 -31.01
C GLY A 121 9.56 -36.38 -30.95
N ALA A 122 10.49 -36.59 -30.03
CA ALA A 122 11.62 -35.71 -29.72
C ALA A 122 12.60 -35.41 -30.88
N ASN A 123 12.47 -36.09 -32.01
CA ASN A 123 13.28 -35.86 -33.22
C ASN A 123 12.45 -35.39 -34.42
N ALA A 124 11.14 -35.15 -34.23
CA ALA A 124 10.27 -34.59 -35.24
C ALA A 124 10.75 -33.19 -35.67
N ARG A 125 10.78 -32.94 -36.98
CA ARG A 125 11.18 -31.63 -37.53
C ARG A 125 10.29 -31.24 -38.71
N LEU A 126 10.07 -29.95 -38.85
CA LEU A 126 9.45 -29.36 -40.03
C LEU A 126 10.53 -28.74 -40.92
N ASP A 127 10.37 -28.89 -42.22
CA ASP A 127 11.22 -28.30 -43.26
C ASP A 127 10.29 -27.76 -44.35
N LEU A 128 9.59 -26.69 -43.97
CA LEU A 128 8.47 -26.08 -44.67
C LEU A 128 8.82 -24.64 -45.04
N SER A 129 8.07 -24.08 -46.00
CA SER A 129 8.23 -22.69 -46.46
C SER A 129 6.90 -21.92 -46.41
N GLY A 130 5.97 -22.41 -45.60
CA GLY A 130 4.62 -21.92 -45.36
C GLY A 130 4.11 -22.52 -44.03
N SER A 131 2.84 -22.29 -43.71
CA SER A 131 2.25 -22.64 -42.41
C SER A 131 1.98 -24.15 -42.25
N PHE A 132 1.91 -24.61 -40.99
CA PHE A 132 1.64 -26.02 -40.65
C PHE A 132 0.37 -26.17 -39.82
N TYR A 133 -0.56 -26.98 -40.32
CA TYR A 133 -1.82 -27.28 -39.67
C TYR A 133 -1.92 -28.78 -39.40
N MET A 134 -2.14 -29.15 -38.15
CA MET A 134 -2.30 -30.54 -37.72
C MET A 134 -3.64 -30.71 -37.00
N SER A 135 -4.38 -31.77 -37.32
CA SER A 135 -5.69 -31.96 -36.72
C SER A 135 -6.16 -33.42 -36.63
N THR A 136 -7.00 -33.70 -35.64
CA THR A 136 -7.75 -34.96 -35.49
C THR A 136 -9.24 -34.79 -35.82
N ALA A 137 -9.59 -33.74 -36.57
CA ALA A 137 -10.94 -33.50 -37.08
C ALA A 137 -11.39 -34.52 -38.14
N ASP A 138 -12.70 -34.80 -38.15
CA ASP A 138 -13.36 -35.70 -39.09
C ASP A 138 -13.45 -35.11 -40.50
N TYR A 139 -13.45 -33.79 -40.65
CA TYR A 139 -13.42 -33.12 -41.95
C TYR A 139 -12.74 -31.75 -41.91
N LEU A 140 -12.24 -31.33 -43.07
CA LEU A 140 -11.82 -29.97 -43.37
C LEU A 140 -12.94 -29.25 -44.13
N HIS A 141 -13.42 -28.13 -43.63
CA HIS A 141 -14.42 -27.26 -44.25
C HIS A 141 -13.74 -26.14 -45.02
N MET A 142 -14.23 -25.90 -46.23
CA MET A 142 -13.68 -24.93 -47.19
C MET A 142 -14.60 -23.71 -47.29
N GLU A 143 -14.08 -22.51 -47.62
CA GLU A 143 -14.84 -21.25 -47.62
C GLU A 143 -16.16 -21.27 -48.42
N ASN A 144 -16.25 -22.09 -49.48
CA ASN A 144 -17.44 -22.23 -50.31
C ASN A 144 -18.50 -23.21 -49.75
N ASN A 145 -18.35 -23.63 -48.49
CA ASN A 145 -19.15 -24.65 -47.78
C ASN A 145 -19.03 -26.09 -48.32
N GLU A 146 -18.01 -26.39 -49.12
CA GLU A 146 -17.62 -27.78 -49.38
C GLU A 146 -16.86 -28.37 -48.17
N ARG A 147 -16.91 -29.69 -48.01
CA ARG A 147 -16.25 -30.42 -46.92
C ARG A 147 -15.45 -31.59 -47.47
N PHE A 148 -14.20 -31.71 -47.03
CA PHE A 148 -13.28 -32.80 -47.34
C PHE A 148 -13.14 -33.69 -46.10
N TYR A 149 -13.78 -34.85 -46.12
CA TYR A 149 -13.81 -35.78 -44.98
C TYR A 149 -12.52 -36.61 -44.89
N THR A 150 -12.17 -37.01 -43.68
CA THR A 150 -11.08 -37.95 -43.39
C THR A 150 -11.48 -39.40 -43.68
N GLU A 151 -12.75 -39.77 -43.47
CA GLU A 151 -13.30 -40.97 -44.09
C GLU A 151 -13.30 -40.83 -45.63
N SER A 152 -12.99 -41.92 -46.33
CA SER A 152 -12.89 -41.94 -47.79
C SER A 152 -14.19 -42.39 -48.47
N PHE A 153 -14.62 -41.63 -49.48
CA PHE A 153 -15.83 -41.94 -50.26
C PHE A 153 -15.50 -42.13 -51.75
N GLU A 154 -16.28 -42.95 -52.47
CA GLU A 154 -16.06 -43.19 -53.92
C GLU A 154 -16.09 -41.91 -54.79
N ASN A 155 -16.63 -40.79 -54.28
CA ASN A 155 -16.75 -39.53 -54.99
C ASN A 155 -16.45 -38.32 -54.07
N ASP A 156 -15.26 -38.29 -53.45
CA ASP A 156 -14.82 -37.14 -52.65
C ASP A 156 -14.89 -35.81 -53.44
N ILE A 157 -15.45 -34.78 -52.82
CA ILE A 157 -15.53 -33.42 -53.37
C ILE A 157 -14.21 -32.71 -53.07
N LEU A 158 -13.42 -32.46 -54.11
CA LEU A 158 -12.14 -31.76 -53.99
C LEU A 158 -12.33 -30.28 -54.34
N SER A 159 -12.35 -29.43 -53.32
CA SER A 159 -12.60 -28.01 -53.46
C SER A 159 -11.44 -27.23 -54.08
N VAL A 160 -11.77 -26.14 -54.76
CA VAL A 160 -10.81 -25.11 -55.19
C VAL A 160 -10.73 -23.93 -54.21
N ALA A 161 -11.63 -23.86 -53.22
CA ALA A 161 -11.65 -22.82 -52.19
C ALA A 161 -10.59 -23.11 -51.11
N THR A 162 -10.19 -22.09 -50.37
CA THR A 162 -9.27 -22.17 -49.23
C THR A 162 -9.89 -22.94 -48.06
N PRO A 163 -9.09 -23.67 -47.25
CA PRO A 163 -9.53 -24.20 -45.96
C PRO A 163 -10.02 -23.08 -45.03
N ALA A 164 -11.07 -23.34 -44.26
CA ALA A 164 -11.72 -22.36 -43.39
C ALA A 164 -11.97 -22.87 -41.96
N ALA A 165 -12.24 -24.16 -41.77
CA ALA A 165 -12.47 -24.74 -40.44
C ALA A 165 -12.16 -26.25 -40.36
N PHE A 166 -11.88 -26.72 -39.15
CA PHE A 166 -11.76 -28.12 -38.79
C PHE A 166 -13.04 -28.59 -38.09
N GLY A 167 -13.66 -29.66 -38.57
CA GLY A 167 -14.96 -30.12 -38.11
C GLY A 167 -14.95 -31.50 -37.48
N PHE A 168 -15.65 -31.62 -36.35
CA PHE A 168 -15.79 -32.81 -35.52
C PHE A 168 -17.24 -33.27 -35.51
N LEU A 169 -17.48 -34.58 -35.55
CA LEU A 169 -18.79 -35.21 -35.68
C LEU A 169 -19.29 -35.88 -34.39
N ASP A 170 -18.39 -36.26 -33.50
CA ASP A 170 -18.72 -36.90 -32.21
C ASP A 170 -17.80 -36.43 -31.06
N ASN A 171 -17.61 -37.26 -30.03
CA ASN A 171 -16.87 -36.92 -28.80
C ASN A 171 -15.52 -37.67 -28.67
N ASP A 172 -15.17 -38.55 -29.62
CA ASP A 172 -14.01 -39.45 -29.57
C ASP A 172 -12.83 -38.95 -30.43
N ALA A 173 -12.67 -37.62 -30.52
CA ALA A 173 -11.57 -36.97 -31.23
C ALA A 173 -10.20 -37.42 -30.70
N GLY A 174 -9.31 -37.87 -31.59
CA GLY A 174 -7.99 -38.39 -31.22
C GLY A 174 -7.10 -37.35 -30.54
N MET A 175 -6.23 -37.83 -29.65
CA MET A 175 -5.24 -37.01 -28.94
C MET A 175 -4.14 -36.49 -29.88
N ILE A 176 -3.61 -35.31 -29.58
CA ILE A 176 -2.35 -34.80 -30.17
C ILE A 176 -1.28 -34.73 -29.07
N SER A 177 -0.11 -35.33 -29.30
CA SER A 177 1.03 -35.29 -28.38
C SER A 177 2.27 -34.73 -29.06
N ILE A 178 3.01 -33.85 -28.39
CA ILE A 178 4.28 -33.27 -28.85
C ILE A 178 5.32 -33.45 -27.75
N GLU A 179 6.31 -34.31 -27.98
CA GLU A 179 7.36 -34.65 -27.02
C GLU A 179 8.69 -33.97 -27.36
N GLY A 180 9.33 -33.36 -26.37
CA GLY A 180 10.74 -33.01 -26.34
C GLY A 180 11.59 -34.18 -25.84
N LYS A 181 12.88 -33.92 -25.61
CA LYS A 181 13.86 -34.95 -25.20
C LYS A 181 13.75 -35.37 -23.73
N GLY A 182 12.90 -34.71 -22.94
CA GLY A 182 12.75 -34.96 -21.51
C GLY A 182 13.91 -34.41 -20.68
N GLU A 183 14.29 -35.15 -19.65
CA GLU A 183 15.35 -34.77 -18.71
C GLU A 183 16.74 -34.89 -19.33
N LEU A 184 17.52 -33.82 -19.27
CA LEU A 184 18.95 -33.79 -19.57
C LEU A 184 19.71 -33.84 -18.24
N SER A 185 20.42 -34.95 -18.00
CA SER A 185 21.24 -35.17 -16.80
C SER A 185 22.62 -34.54 -16.90
N SER A 186 23.23 -34.23 -15.74
CA SER A 186 24.63 -33.78 -15.63
C SER A 186 25.66 -34.74 -16.22
N ASP A 187 25.36 -36.04 -16.33
CA ASP A 187 26.22 -37.08 -16.95
C ASP A 187 26.74 -36.75 -18.37
N ILE A 188 26.18 -35.73 -19.04
CA ILE A 188 26.61 -35.30 -20.37
C ILE A 188 27.78 -34.29 -20.32
N TRP A 189 27.99 -33.53 -19.22
CA TRP A 189 28.97 -32.42 -19.16
C TRP A 189 29.64 -32.25 -17.79
N GLU A 190 30.97 -32.01 -17.78
CA GLU A 190 31.71 -31.62 -16.58
C GLU A 190 31.60 -30.09 -16.34
N GLU A 191 31.26 -29.72 -15.09
CA GLU A 191 31.43 -28.40 -14.44
C GLU A 191 30.55 -27.19 -14.86
N ASN A 192 29.60 -26.86 -13.96
CA ASN A 192 28.93 -25.56 -13.71
C ASN A 192 27.90 -24.99 -14.72
N GLU A 193 27.18 -23.95 -14.27
CA GLU A 193 26.02 -23.33 -14.95
C GLU A 193 26.42 -22.38 -16.10
N GLU A 194 27.63 -21.81 -16.07
CA GLU A 194 28.16 -20.98 -17.17
C GLU A 194 28.46 -21.85 -18.40
N SER A 195 29.09 -23.02 -18.20
CA SER A 195 29.35 -23.99 -19.27
C SER A 195 28.09 -24.42 -20.03
N TRP A 196 26.94 -24.48 -19.34
CA TRP A 196 25.65 -24.80 -19.95
C TRP A 196 25.16 -23.71 -20.91
N ARG A 197 25.24 -22.43 -20.52
CA ARG A 197 24.84 -21.30 -21.37
C ARG A 197 25.67 -21.28 -22.66
N ASP A 198 26.99 -21.41 -22.53
CA ASP A 198 27.90 -21.47 -23.66
C ASP A 198 27.66 -22.70 -24.54
N TRP A 199 27.44 -23.88 -23.96
CA TRP A 199 27.15 -25.07 -24.74
C TRP A 199 25.84 -24.94 -25.54
N ARG A 200 24.78 -24.41 -24.93
CA ARG A 200 23.48 -24.18 -25.60
C ARG A 200 23.65 -23.23 -26.78
N ASN A 201 24.35 -22.12 -26.59
CA ASN A 201 24.60 -21.13 -27.64
C ASN A 201 25.44 -21.71 -28.80
N ASN A 202 26.33 -22.66 -28.51
CA ASN A 202 27.11 -23.40 -29.52
C ASN A 202 26.36 -24.59 -30.17
N ASN A 203 25.17 -24.96 -29.70
CA ASN A 203 24.38 -26.10 -30.20
C ASN A 203 22.90 -25.73 -30.46
N PRO A 204 22.60 -24.70 -31.28
CA PRO A 204 21.22 -24.26 -31.55
C PRO A 204 20.34 -25.36 -32.16
N ASP A 205 20.94 -26.25 -32.96
CA ASP A 205 20.27 -27.42 -33.57
C ASP A 205 19.85 -28.52 -32.57
N PHE A 206 20.19 -28.40 -31.28
CA PHE A 206 20.02 -29.50 -30.33
C PHE A 206 18.55 -29.82 -30.01
N SER A 207 17.66 -28.83 -29.93
CA SER A 207 16.23 -29.05 -29.65
C SER A 207 15.28 -28.02 -30.30
N PRO A 208 15.38 -27.74 -31.62
CA PRO A 208 14.26 -27.15 -32.34
C PRO A 208 13.17 -28.21 -32.44
N GLY A 209 12.02 -27.94 -31.83
CA GLY A 209 10.81 -28.75 -32.01
C GLY A 209 10.18 -28.49 -33.38
N LEU A 210 8.85 -28.37 -33.39
CA LEU A 210 8.12 -28.02 -34.61
C LEU A 210 8.28 -26.51 -34.84
N ALA A 211 9.07 -26.15 -35.86
CA ALA A 211 9.38 -24.78 -36.22
C ALA A 211 8.90 -24.45 -37.64
N VAL A 212 8.26 -23.30 -37.82
CA VAL A 212 7.89 -22.75 -39.15
C VAL A 212 8.73 -21.50 -39.46
N PRO A 213 8.77 -21.05 -40.74
CA PRO A 213 9.40 -19.78 -41.09
C PRO A 213 8.81 -18.57 -40.35
N GLU A 214 9.51 -17.45 -40.40
CA GLU A 214 9.05 -16.20 -39.81
C GLU A 214 7.76 -15.69 -40.46
N GLY A 215 6.80 -15.26 -39.63
CA GLY A 215 5.46 -14.83 -40.02
C GLY A 215 4.44 -15.97 -40.24
N GLU A 216 4.86 -17.24 -40.23
CA GLU A 216 3.99 -18.39 -40.50
C GLU A 216 3.29 -18.94 -39.24
N MET A 217 2.25 -19.75 -39.43
CA MET A 217 1.42 -20.33 -38.38
C MET A 217 1.76 -21.81 -38.08
N ILE A 218 1.69 -22.19 -36.80
CA ILE A 218 1.46 -23.58 -36.37
C ILE A 218 0.06 -23.69 -35.72
N SER A 219 -0.80 -24.53 -36.29
CA SER A 219 -2.16 -24.79 -35.80
C SER A 219 -2.32 -26.25 -35.36
N VAL A 220 -2.79 -26.47 -34.13
CA VAL A 220 -2.93 -27.77 -33.46
C VAL A 220 -4.36 -27.91 -32.96
N ILE A 221 -5.20 -28.66 -33.69
CA ILE A 221 -6.64 -28.69 -33.44
C ILE A 221 -7.13 -30.14 -33.35
N GLY A 222 -7.43 -30.65 -32.15
CA GLY A 222 -7.75 -32.06 -31.97
C GLY A 222 -8.57 -32.35 -30.72
N GLY A 223 -8.43 -33.56 -30.17
CA GLY A 223 -9.00 -33.97 -28.90
C GLY A 223 -8.28 -33.33 -27.71
N ASP A 224 -7.78 -34.16 -26.80
CA ASP A 224 -6.84 -33.68 -25.77
C ASP A 224 -5.46 -33.40 -26.42
N ILE A 225 -4.77 -32.34 -25.99
CA ILE A 225 -3.46 -31.91 -26.49
C ILE A 225 -2.44 -31.97 -25.33
N GLU A 226 -1.35 -32.72 -25.51
CA GLU A 226 -0.27 -32.80 -24.52
C GLU A 226 1.07 -32.37 -25.12
N ILE A 227 1.75 -31.44 -24.45
CA ILE A 227 3.09 -30.98 -24.81
C ILE A 227 4.02 -31.29 -23.63
N LYS A 228 5.07 -32.07 -23.89
CA LYS A 228 6.12 -32.40 -22.92
C LYS A 228 7.44 -31.81 -23.40
N GLY A 229 8.14 -31.08 -22.55
CA GLY A 229 9.35 -30.37 -22.95
C GLY A 229 10.65 -31.16 -22.95
N THR A 230 11.72 -30.40 -23.12
CA THR A 230 13.08 -30.79 -22.73
C THR A 230 13.48 -29.89 -21.57
N PHE A 231 14.02 -30.46 -20.49
CA PHE A 231 14.44 -29.71 -19.31
C PHE A 231 15.78 -30.25 -18.80
N PHE A 232 16.61 -29.37 -18.25
CA PHE A 232 17.91 -29.70 -17.67
C PHE A 232 17.82 -29.64 -16.14
N VAL A 233 18.33 -30.66 -15.45
CA VAL A 233 18.40 -30.70 -13.99
C VAL A 233 19.89 -30.62 -13.56
N PRO A 234 20.34 -29.52 -12.94
CA PRO A 234 21.71 -29.41 -12.45
C PRO A 234 21.95 -30.35 -11.27
N GLU A 235 23.19 -30.75 -11.04
CA GLU A 235 23.58 -31.66 -9.95
C GLU A 235 23.29 -31.09 -8.54
N SER A 236 23.11 -29.76 -8.43
CA SER A 236 22.63 -29.09 -7.22
C SER A 236 21.15 -29.38 -6.91
N GLY A 237 20.35 -29.74 -7.91
CA GLY A 237 18.91 -30.03 -7.80
C GLY A 237 18.00 -28.81 -7.56
N ILE A 238 18.49 -27.58 -7.75
CA ILE A 238 17.80 -26.34 -7.33
C ILE A 238 16.90 -25.75 -8.44
N THR A 239 17.26 -25.94 -9.72
CA THR A 239 16.64 -25.24 -10.87
C THR A 239 16.52 -26.12 -12.11
N ASP A 240 15.32 -26.64 -12.42
CA ASP A 240 15.10 -27.22 -13.74
C ASP A 240 15.07 -26.07 -14.78
N ALA A 241 15.94 -26.12 -15.79
CA ALA A 241 15.98 -25.12 -16.85
C ALA A 241 15.30 -25.65 -18.12
N THR A 242 14.33 -24.92 -18.66
CA THR A 242 13.65 -25.25 -19.92
C THR A 242 14.61 -25.12 -21.12
N VAL A 243 14.61 -26.12 -22.01
CA VAL A 243 15.59 -26.25 -23.10
C VAL A 243 14.93 -26.34 -24.47
N GLY A 244 15.29 -25.42 -25.37
CA GLY A 244 14.73 -25.37 -26.72
C GLY A 244 13.26 -24.97 -26.73
N SER A 245 12.52 -25.39 -27.74
CA SER A 245 11.09 -25.15 -27.87
C SER A 245 10.38 -26.36 -28.47
N ASN A 246 9.12 -26.59 -28.07
CA ASN A 246 8.26 -27.60 -28.68
C ASN A 246 7.57 -27.07 -29.93
N LEU A 247 7.10 -25.82 -29.85
CA LEU A 247 6.46 -25.07 -30.93
C LEU A 247 7.18 -23.72 -31.10
N ASN A 248 7.57 -23.40 -32.34
CA ASN A 248 8.26 -22.16 -32.68
C ASN A 248 7.65 -21.55 -33.96
N ALA A 249 7.10 -20.34 -33.85
CA ALA A 249 6.54 -19.60 -34.98
C ALA A 249 6.98 -18.12 -34.91
N PRO A 250 8.24 -17.80 -35.25
CA PRO A 250 8.83 -16.47 -35.08
C PRO A 250 8.01 -15.39 -35.78
N GLY A 251 7.61 -14.32 -35.07
CA GLY A 251 6.76 -13.24 -35.60
C GLY A 251 5.37 -13.67 -36.10
N GLY A 252 5.05 -14.97 -36.04
CA GLY A 252 3.92 -15.61 -36.70
C GLY A 252 2.81 -15.94 -35.71
N ARG A 253 2.36 -17.20 -35.68
CA ARG A 253 1.28 -17.61 -34.77
C ARG A 253 1.33 -19.05 -34.31
N VAL A 254 1.02 -19.29 -33.05
CA VAL A 254 0.64 -20.62 -32.54
C VAL A 254 -0.84 -20.63 -32.16
N THR A 255 -1.54 -21.72 -32.49
CA THR A 255 -2.96 -21.89 -32.18
C THR A 255 -3.22 -23.32 -31.70
N LEU A 256 -3.74 -23.46 -30.48
CA LEU A 256 -4.12 -24.74 -29.88
C LEU A 256 -5.63 -24.75 -29.63
N ALA A 257 -6.36 -25.76 -30.13
CA ALA A 257 -7.77 -25.96 -29.81
C ALA A 257 -8.08 -27.44 -29.49
N GLY A 258 -8.48 -27.71 -28.25
CA GLY A 258 -8.96 -29.01 -27.82
C GLY A 258 -10.48 -29.11 -27.96
N VAL A 259 -10.99 -30.19 -28.56
CA VAL A 259 -12.40 -30.40 -28.90
C VAL A 259 -12.84 -31.80 -28.47
N ARG A 260 -13.95 -31.90 -27.72
CA ARG A 260 -14.47 -33.17 -27.17
C ARG A 260 -15.95 -33.39 -27.46
N SER A 261 -16.47 -32.70 -28.47
CA SER A 261 -17.83 -32.87 -28.98
C SER A 261 -17.98 -32.32 -30.40
N ALA A 262 -19.04 -32.75 -31.09
CA ALA A 262 -19.39 -32.26 -32.41
C ALA A 262 -19.43 -30.72 -32.50
N GLY A 263 -18.83 -30.18 -33.56
CA GLY A 263 -18.66 -28.75 -33.76
C GLY A 263 -17.56 -28.43 -34.77
N GLU A 264 -17.34 -27.15 -35.04
CA GLU A 264 -16.28 -26.66 -35.94
C GLU A 264 -15.38 -25.65 -35.21
N VAL A 265 -14.07 -25.74 -35.48
CA VAL A 265 -13.04 -24.77 -35.12
C VAL A 265 -12.67 -23.97 -36.36
N LYS A 266 -13.04 -22.70 -36.41
CA LYS A 266 -12.74 -21.83 -37.56
C LYS A 266 -11.34 -21.23 -37.43
N LEU A 267 -10.63 -21.20 -38.54
CA LEU A 267 -9.38 -20.46 -38.69
C LEU A 267 -9.73 -18.99 -38.90
N THR A 268 -9.38 -18.11 -37.96
CA THR A 268 -9.64 -16.67 -38.07
C THR A 268 -8.38 -15.85 -37.81
N GLU A 269 -8.33 -14.64 -38.38
CA GLU A 269 -7.21 -13.71 -38.16
C GLU A 269 -7.11 -13.25 -36.69
N THR A 270 -8.14 -13.43 -35.86
CA THR A 270 -8.18 -13.01 -34.44
C THR A 270 -8.30 -14.18 -33.45
N GLY A 271 -7.94 -15.40 -33.87
CA GLY A 271 -7.86 -16.59 -33.00
C GLY A 271 -8.61 -17.80 -33.54
N SER A 272 -9.37 -18.48 -32.68
CA SER A 272 -10.17 -19.65 -33.04
C SER A 272 -11.59 -19.55 -32.49
N ASP A 273 -12.57 -19.44 -33.38
CA ASP A 273 -13.99 -19.56 -33.04
C ASP A 273 -14.36 -21.05 -32.99
N VAL A 274 -14.55 -21.57 -31.78
CA VAL A 274 -14.86 -22.98 -31.50
C VAL A 274 -16.33 -23.11 -31.14
N SER A 275 -17.09 -23.79 -32.00
CA SER A 275 -18.53 -23.99 -31.85
C SER A 275 -18.93 -25.31 -31.15
N ALA A 276 -17.94 -26.11 -30.71
CA ALA A 276 -18.17 -27.32 -29.93
C ALA A 276 -18.59 -26.98 -28.48
N GLU A 277 -19.59 -27.69 -27.95
CA GLU A 277 -20.09 -27.49 -26.58
C GLU A 277 -19.13 -27.99 -25.49
N LYS A 278 -18.29 -28.98 -25.82
CA LYS A 278 -17.26 -29.54 -24.93
C LYS A 278 -15.90 -29.46 -25.59
N LEU A 279 -14.94 -28.99 -24.81
CA LEU A 279 -13.57 -28.82 -25.22
C LEU A 279 -12.70 -29.95 -24.64
N GLY A 280 -11.58 -30.21 -25.31
CA GLY A 280 -10.53 -31.15 -24.89
C GLY A 280 -9.51 -30.45 -23.99
N ASP A 281 -8.78 -31.24 -23.20
CA ASP A 281 -7.83 -30.70 -22.24
C ASP A 281 -6.47 -30.42 -22.89
N ILE A 282 -5.83 -29.31 -22.53
CA ILE A 282 -4.53 -28.88 -23.06
C ILE A 282 -3.52 -28.82 -21.92
N THR A 283 -2.50 -29.67 -21.95
CA THR A 283 -1.49 -29.77 -20.88
C THR A 283 -0.08 -29.54 -21.42
N MET A 284 0.61 -28.55 -20.86
CA MET A 284 2.04 -28.28 -21.05
C MET A 284 2.80 -28.68 -19.78
N SER A 285 3.81 -29.54 -19.89
CA SER A 285 4.58 -30.00 -18.72
C SER A 285 6.07 -30.26 -19.02
N ARG A 286 6.89 -30.29 -17.96
CA ARG A 286 8.31 -30.71 -18.00
C ARG A 286 9.16 -29.84 -18.93
N GLY A 287 9.12 -28.52 -18.70
CA GLY A 287 9.79 -27.52 -19.53
C GLY A 287 9.21 -27.43 -20.96
N ALA A 288 7.91 -27.65 -21.13
CA ALA A 288 7.28 -27.50 -22.44
C ALA A 288 7.29 -26.02 -22.85
N LYS A 289 7.74 -25.69 -24.05
CA LYS A 289 7.89 -24.29 -24.48
C LYS A 289 7.24 -23.98 -25.82
N ILE A 290 6.44 -22.93 -25.83
CA ILE A 290 5.89 -22.26 -27.01
C ILE A 290 6.58 -20.89 -27.12
N THR A 291 7.07 -20.55 -28.31
CA THR A 291 7.63 -19.21 -28.56
C THR A 291 7.23 -18.68 -29.94
N VAL A 292 6.99 -17.37 -29.99
CA VAL A 292 6.65 -16.63 -31.22
C VAL A 292 7.52 -15.39 -31.40
N ASN A 293 8.64 -15.30 -30.68
CA ASN A 293 9.61 -14.20 -30.78
C ASN A 293 10.31 -14.25 -32.16
N SER A 294 10.43 -13.11 -32.85
CA SER A 294 11.20 -13.02 -34.10
C SER A 294 12.69 -13.35 -33.89
N SER A 295 13.33 -13.87 -34.92
CA SER A 295 14.72 -14.38 -34.86
C SER A 295 15.81 -13.34 -35.19
N GLY A 296 15.48 -12.05 -35.15
CA GLY A 296 16.38 -10.96 -35.53
C GLY A 296 17.03 -10.27 -34.35
N ASP A 297 18.37 -10.38 -34.26
CA ASP A 297 19.24 -9.49 -33.47
C ASP A 297 19.42 -8.11 -34.16
N ASP A 298 18.76 -7.89 -35.30
CA ASP A 298 18.88 -6.73 -36.17
C ASP A 298 18.03 -5.53 -35.65
N ASP A 299 18.64 -4.33 -35.56
CA ASP A 299 18.07 -3.06 -35.05
C ASP A 299 16.82 -2.49 -35.79
N ASN A 300 16.07 -3.29 -36.56
CA ASN A 300 15.09 -2.80 -37.55
C ASN A 300 13.90 -3.72 -37.86
N GLY A 301 13.55 -4.74 -37.06
CA GLY A 301 12.36 -5.55 -37.41
C GLY A 301 11.92 -6.74 -36.53
N SER A 302 12.43 -6.92 -35.32
CA SER A 302 12.05 -8.06 -34.46
C SER A 302 10.83 -7.76 -33.59
N GLY A 303 9.64 -8.15 -34.06
CA GLY A 303 8.40 -8.17 -33.27
C GLY A 303 8.17 -9.51 -32.56
N ALA A 304 6.96 -9.70 -32.04
CA ALA A 304 6.52 -11.00 -31.54
C ALA A 304 5.13 -11.37 -32.05
N GLY A 305 4.93 -12.66 -32.36
CA GLY A 305 3.69 -13.20 -32.90
C GLY A 305 2.57 -13.35 -31.88
N SER A 306 1.52 -14.09 -32.26
CA SER A 306 0.37 -14.37 -31.38
C SER A 306 0.31 -15.83 -30.91
N VAL A 307 -0.21 -16.06 -29.71
CA VAL A 307 -0.51 -17.42 -29.18
C VAL A 307 -1.98 -17.49 -28.76
N PHE A 308 -2.76 -18.37 -29.40
CA PHE A 308 -4.17 -18.60 -29.05
C PHE A 308 -4.37 -20.01 -28.50
N ILE A 309 -4.99 -20.14 -27.33
CA ILE A 309 -5.27 -21.43 -26.68
C ILE A 309 -6.75 -21.49 -26.32
N ARG A 310 -7.42 -22.59 -26.73
CA ARG A 310 -8.84 -22.86 -26.44
C ARG A 310 -9.04 -24.31 -25.99
N GLY A 311 -9.36 -24.56 -24.73
CA GLY A 311 -9.51 -25.92 -24.17
C GLY A 311 -10.57 -26.01 -23.08
N GLY A 312 -10.83 -27.22 -22.57
CA GLY A 312 -11.69 -27.43 -21.40
C GLY A 312 -10.92 -27.06 -20.14
N MET A 313 -9.86 -27.82 -19.86
CA MET A 313 -8.81 -27.43 -18.93
C MET A 313 -7.55 -27.01 -19.68
N PHE A 314 -6.90 -25.91 -19.27
CA PHE A 314 -5.53 -25.59 -19.65
C PHE A 314 -4.60 -25.70 -18.44
N VAL A 315 -3.48 -26.43 -18.58
CA VAL A 315 -2.48 -26.61 -17.53
C VAL A 315 -1.10 -26.24 -18.05
N LEU A 316 -0.44 -25.30 -17.36
CA LEU A 316 0.97 -24.94 -17.54
C LEU A 316 1.75 -25.35 -16.29
N ASP A 317 2.41 -26.51 -16.36
CA ASP A 317 3.02 -27.19 -15.21
C ASP A 317 4.54 -27.36 -15.38
N LYS A 318 5.28 -27.42 -14.27
CA LYS A 318 6.71 -27.82 -14.22
C LYS A 318 7.58 -27.08 -15.24
N PHE A 319 7.88 -25.82 -14.94
CA PHE A 319 8.81 -24.96 -15.70
C PHE A 319 8.38 -24.67 -17.16
N SER A 320 7.16 -25.03 -17.56
CA SER A 320 6.67 -24.82 -18.93
C SER A 320 6.40 -23.34 -19.21
N GLN A 321 6.64 -22.91 -20.46
CA GLN A 321 6.76 -21.52 -20.86
C GLN A 321 5.93 -21.18 -22.11
N ILE A 322 5.31 -20.02 -22.11
CA ILE A 322 4.78 -19.36 -23.32
C ILE A 322 5.47 -18.01 -23.44
N GLU A 323 6.14 -17.76 -24.56
CA GLU A 323 6.89 -16.52 -24.81
C GLU A 323 6.41 -15.80 -26.06
N SER A 324 6.14 -14.51 -25.91
CA SER A 324 5.93 -13.54 -26.98
C SER A 324 6.57 -12.22 -26.58
N SER A 325 7.91 -12.20 -26.55
CA SER A 325 8.70 -11.06 -26.10
C SER A 325 9.23 -10.26 -27.30
N PRO A 326 8.59 -9.13 -27.67
CA PRO A 326 9.04 -8.26 -28.78
C PRO A 326 10.33 -7.50 -28.46
N ASN A 327 10.94 -6.94 -29.51
CA ASN A 327 12.08 -6.03 -29.40
C ASN A 327 11.78 -4.70 -30.13
N HIS A 328 11.92 -4.61 -31.46
CA HIS A 328 11.74 -3.35 -32.21
C HIS A 328 10.33 -3.11 -32.74
N GLU A 329 9.59 -4.17 -33.10
CA GLU A 329 8.19 -4.07 -33.48
C GLU A 329 7.30 -4.55 -32.34
N ASN A 330 6.03 -4.11 -32.30
CA ASN A 330 5.13 -4.44 -31.20
C ASN A 330 4.85 -5.95 -31.08
N GLY A 331 4.68 -6.41 -29.84
CA GLY A 331 4.07 -7.68 -29.52
C GLY A 331 2.57 -7.69 -29.85
N GLN A 332 2.02 -8.88 -30.05
CA GLN A 332 0.60 -9.06 -30.40
C GLN A 332 -0.22 -9.49 -29.18
N GLU A 333 -0.73 -10.73 -29.16
CA GLU A 333 -1.58 -11.24 -28.08
C GLU A 333 -1.22 -12.69 -27.70
N ILE A 334 -1.14 -12.96 -26.39
CA ILE A 334 -1.27 -14.31 -25.81
C ILE A 334 -2.68 -14.40 -25.22
N ALA A 335 -3.57 -15.15 -25.87
CA ALA A 335 -4.96 -15.34 -25.44
C ALA A 335 -5.24 -16.80 -25.06
N ILE A 336 -5.48 -17.03 -23.77
CA ILE A 336 -5.80 -18.33 -23.18
C ILE A 336 -7.26 -18.30 -22.75
N ARG A 337 -8.08 -19.18 -23.37
CA ARG A 337 -9.51 -19.31 -23.06
C ARG A 337 -9.84 -20.74 -22.69
N ALA A 338 -10.33 -20.99 -21.48
CA ALA A 338 -10.72 -22.33 -21.05
C ALA A 338 -11.94 -22.32 -20.12
N ASP A 339 -12.36 -23.49 -19.64
CA ASP A 339 -13.24 -23.55 -18.46
C ASP A 339 -12.42 -23.41 -17.17
N ASN A 340 -11.24 -24.05 -17.14
CA ASN A 340 -10.31 -23.98 -16.01
C ASN A 340 -8.88 -23.73 -16.49
N VAL A 341 -8.15 -22.84 -15.82
CA VAL A 341 -6.75 -22.50 -16.11
C VAL A 341 -5.88 -22.71 -14.88
N PHE A 342 -4.83 -23.53 -15.00
CA PHE A 342 -3.89 -23.85 -13.93
C PHE A 342 -2.45 -23.53 -14.34
N LEU A 343 -1.85 -22.53 -13.70
CA LEU A 343 -0.40 -22.26 -13.76
C LEU A 343 0.24 -22.76 -12.47
N GLN A 344 1.15 -23.72 -12.55
CA GLN A 344 1.72 -24.37 -11.37
C GLN A 344 3.16 -24.85 -11.55
N ASN A 345 3.89 -24.95 -10.44
CA ASN A 345 5.26 -25.49 -10.39
C ASN A 345 6.22 -24.78 -11.36
N ARG A 346 6.36 -23.46 -11.21
CA ARG A 346 7.20 -22.56 -12.01
C ARG A 346 6.77 -22.43 -13.47
N GLY A 347 5.46 -22.52 -13.76
CA GLY A 347 4.94 -22.13 -15.08
C GLY A 347 5.20 -20.65 -15.35
N ARG A 348 5.55 -20.27 -16.59
CA ARG A 348 5.83 -18.88 -16.98
C ARG A 348 5.06 -18.47 -18.24
N ILE A 349 4.42 -17.31 -18.20
CA ILE A 349 3.94 -16.62 -19.41
C ILE A 349 4.71 -15.30 -19.51
N ASP A 350 5.32 -15.06 -20.66
CA ASP A 350 6.18 -13.91 -20.90
C ASP A 350 5.70 -13.10 -22.12
N GLY A 351 5.38 -11.83 -21.89
CA GLY A 351 5.03 -10.83 -22.88
C GLY A 351 5.84 -9.55 -22.74
N ASN A 352 7.01 -9.59 -22.08
CA ASN A 352 7.88 -8.44 -21.90
C ASN A 352 8.36 -7.87 -23.23
N THR A 353 8.53 -6.55 -23.32
CA THR A 353 9.38 -5.96 -24.39
C THR A 353 10.80 -5.73 -23.90
N ASP A 354 11.77 -6.12 -24.73
CA ASP A 354 13.20 -5.90 -24.51
C ASP A 354 13.74 -4.83 -25.50
N GLY A 355 12.89 -3.97 -26.05
CA GLY A 355 13.27 -2.94 -27.02
C GLY A 355 12.27 -1.77 -27.16
N THR A 356 12.21 -1.19 -28.36
CA THR A 356 11.42 0.01 -28.70
C THR A 356 9.96 -0.28 -29.07
N GLY A 357 9.61 -1.54 -29.32
CA GLY A 357 8.24 -2.00 -29.57
C GLY A 357 7.47 -2.23 -28.27
N ASN A 358 6.15 -2.06 -28.30
CA ASN A 358 5.31 -2.30 -27.12
C ASN A 358 5.19 -3.80 -26.78
N GLY A 359 5.14 -4.14 -25.49
CA GLY A 359 4.99 -5.50 -24.98
C GLY A 359 3.67 -6.19 -25.36
N THR A 360 3.65 -7.51 -25.29
CA THR A 360 2.51 -8.35 -25.68
C THR A 360 1.38 -8.29 -24.66
N ASN A 361 0.14 -8.17 -25.13
CA ASN A 361 -1.04 -8.27 -24.27
C ASN A 361 -1.32 -9.74 -23.90
N ILE A 362 -1.59 -10.00 -22.61
CA ILE A 362 -1.86 -11.33 -22.08
C ILE A 362 -3.30 -11.38 -21.56
N THR A 363 -4.14 -12.17 -22.24
CA THR A 363 -5.55 -12.36 -21.92
C THR A 363 -5.76 -13.80 -21.40
N ILE A 364 -6.22 -13.95 -20.15
CA ILE A 364 -6.60 -15.24 -19.57
C ILE A 364 -8.09 -15.18 -19.19
N GLU A 365 -8.92 -15.97 -19.84
CA GLU A 365 -10.36 -16.05 -19.60
C GLU A 365 -10.77 -17.51 -19.26
N ALA A 366 -11.19 -17.75 -18.03
CA ALA A 366 -11.78 -19.01 -17.59
C ALA A 366 -13.30 -18.88 -17.41
N SER A 367 -14.08 -19.89 -17.78
CA SER A 367 -15.52 -19.92 -17.50
C SER A 367 -15.84 -20.28 -16.03
N GLU A 368 -14.92 -20.95 -15.34
CA GLU A 368 -15.02 -21.33 -13.93
C GLU A 368 -13.85 -20.74 -13.11
N THR A 369 -12.62 -21.27 -13.24
CA THR A 369 -11.52 -20.97 -12.31
C THR A 369 -10.18 -20.66 -12.99
N VAL A 370 -9.47 -19.66 -12.48
CA VAL A 370 -8.02 -19.46 -12.71
C VAL A 370 -7.27 -19.71 -11.40
N LYS A 371 -6.29 -20.62 -11.39
CA LYS A 371 -5.36 -20.79 -10.27
C LYS A 371 -3.91 -20.64 -10.72
N ILE A 372 -3.16 -19.81 -10.00
CA ILE A 372 -1.74 -19.54 -10.21
C ILE A 372 -1.01 -19.88 -8.90
N SER A 373 -0.05 -20.79 -8.96
CA SER A 373 0.63 -21.41 -7.81
C SER A 373 2.13 -21.47 -8.10
N ASN A 374 2.99 -20.77 -7.36
CA ASN A 374 4.46 -20.80 -7.55
C ASN A 374 4.84 -20.62 -9.03
N SER A 375 4.28 -19.60 -9.68
CA SER A 375 4.34 -19.38 -11.14
C SER A 375 4.34 -17.89 -11.48
N GLU A 376 4.86 -17.54 -12.67
CA GLU A 376 5.13 -16.16 -13.09
C GLU A 376 4.32 -15.76 -14.34
N ILE A 377 3.80 -14.53 -14.36
CA ILE A 377 3.30 -13.86 -15.56
C ILE A 377 3.97 -12.48 -15.67
N LYS A 378 4.54 -12.15 -16.83
CA LYS A 378 5.30 -10.90 -17.04
C LYS A 378 4.81 -10.16 -18.29
N ASN A 379 4.58 -8.86 -18.15
CA ASN A 379 4.07 -7.97 -19.20
C ASN A 379 4.77 -6.59 -19.16
N GLY A 380 6.06 -6.57 -18.81
CA GLY A 380 6.85 -5.37 -18.58
C GLY A 380 7.60 -4.81 -19.81
N SER A 381 8.44 -3.81 -19.54
CA SER A 381 9.39 -3.19 -20.49
C SER A 381 10.79 -3.15 -19.86
N PHE A 382 11.79 -3.66 -20.56
CA PHE A 382 13.15 -3.86 -20.03
C PHE A 382 14.24 -3.20 -20.90
N TRP A 383 13.86 -2.39 -21.89
CA TRP A 383 14.80 -1.56 -22.63
C TRP A 383 15.21 -0.34 -21.79
N GLU A 384 16.51 -0.05 -21.75
CA GLU A 384 17.08 0.99 -20.87
C GLU A 384 17.06 2.38 -21.51
N GLU A 385 17.01 2.47 -22.84
CA GLU A 385 17.11 3.72 -23.60
C GLU A 385 15.83 4.56 -23.56
N ALA A 386 15.96 5.83 -23.99
CA ALA A 386 14.87 6.81 -24.02
C ALA A 386 13.74 6.52 -25.03
N ASP A 387 13.88 5.49 -25.88
CA ASP A 387 12.89 5.05 -26.87
C ASP A 387 12.24 3.68 -26.53
N ALA A 388 12.38 3.22 -25.29
CA ALA A 388 11.75 2.00 -24.76
C ALA A 388 10.24 1.95 -24.96
N GLY A 389 9.74 0.82 -25.46
CA GLY A 389 8.32 0.58 -25.67
C GLY A 389 7.53 0.42 -24.37
N GLU A 390 6.21 0.62 -24.42
CA GLU A 390 5.34 0.43 -23.26
C GLU A 390 5.12 -1.05 -22.95
N GLY A 391 5.03 -1.41 -21.67
CA GLY A 391 4.64 -2.77 -21.24
C GLY A 391 3.22 -3.14 -21.68
N GLY A 392 3.00 -4.42 -21.99
CA GLY A 392 1.69 -4.95 -22.39
C GLY A 392 0.67 -4.94 -21.25
N THR A 393 -0.61 -5.20 -21.54
CA THR A 393 -1.65 -5.37 -20.51
C THR A 393 -1.82 -6.84 -20.13
N LEU A 394 -1.88 -7.14 -18.83
CA LEU A 394 -2.36 -8.42 -18.31
C LEU A 394 -3.84 -8.31 -17.92
N SER A 395 -4.69 -9.20 -18.44
CA SER A 395 -6.13 -9.29 -18.11
C SER A 395 -6.48 -10.72 -17.73
N ILE A 396 -6.95 -10.94 -16.50
CA ILE A 396 -7.39 -12.25 -15.99
C ILE A 396 -8.88 -12.18 -15.62
N LYS A 397 -9.70 -13.11 -16.14
CA LYS A 397 -11.14 -13.18 -15.87
C LYS A 397 -11.59 -14.59 -15.51
N ALA A 398 -12.40 -14.75 -14.46
CA ALA A 398 -12.99 -16.03 -14.05
C ALA A 398 -14.25 -15.84 -13.18
N LYS A 399 -14.80 -16.91 -12.61
CA LYS A 399 -15.63 -16.80 -11.39
C LYS A 399 -14.72 -16.69 -10.18
N ASP A 400 -13.85 -17.67 -10.02
CA ASP A 400 -12.87 -17.75 -8.93
C ASP A 400 -11.45 -17.58 -9.45
N ILE A 401 -10.70 -16.67 -8.85
CA ILE A 401 -9.27 -16.46 -9.13
C ILE A 401 -8.47 -16.69 -7.85
N THR A 402 -7.49 -17.59 -7.90
CA THR A 402 -6.59 -17.88 -6.77
C THR A 402 -5.13 -17.68 -7.18
N ILE A 403 -4.40 -16.88 -6.40
CA ILE A 403 -2.97 -16.61 -6.62
C ILE A 403 -2.22 -16.91 -5.31
N THR A 404 -1.30 -17.88 -5.32
CA THR A 404 -0.72 -18.46 -4.09
C THR A 404 0.73 -18.96 -4.31
N GLU A 405 1.35 -19.46 -3.25
CA GLU A 405 2.67 -20.09 -3.21
C GLU A 405 3.77 -19.21 -3.85
N SER A 406 3.87 -17.94 -3.44
CA SER A 406 4.87 -16.98 -3.97
C SER A 406 4.80 -16.74 -5.50
N SER A 407 3.63 -16.90 -6.10
CA SER A 407 3.38 -16.48 -7.49
C SER A 407 3.61 -14.98 -7.72
N GLY A 408 4.16 -14.63 -8.89
CA GLY A 408 4.43 -13.25 -9.28
C GLY A 408 3.71 -12.84 -10.57
N LEU A 409 2.90 -11.78 -10.51
CA LEU A 409 2.27 -11.14 -11.67
C LEU A 409 2.89 -9.75 -11.82
N GLY A 410 3.63 -9.49 -12.90
CA GLY A 410 4.59 -8.38 -12.98
C GLY A 410 4.52 -7.51 -14.24
N GLY A 411 4.08 -6.26 -14.07
CA GLY A 411 4.13 -5.20 -15.09
C GLY A 411 5.24 -4.18 -14.82
N GLN A 412 6.49 -4.64 -14.85
CA GLN A 412 7.68 -3.83 -14.53
C GLN A 412 8.08 -2.92 -15.71
N SER A 413 8.77 -1.81 -15.44
CA SER A 413 9.49 -1.00 -16.42
C SER A 413 10.91 -0.72 -15.93
N TYR A 414 11.90 -0.75 -16.81
CA TYR A 414 13.29 -0.44 -16.51
C TYR A 414 13.72 0.94 -17.05
N GLY A 415 13.53 1.21 -18.35
CA GLY A 415 13.81 2.53 -18.96
C GLY A 415 12.56 3.40 -19.15
N ALA A 416 12.55 4.20 -20.23
CA ALA A 416 11.56 5.26 -20.44
C ALA A 416 10.13 4.78 -20.76
N GLY A 417 9.91 3.49 -21.00
CA GLY A 417 8.59 2.93 -21.27
C GLY A 417 7.70 2.93 -20.03
N LYS A 418 6.38 3.06 -20.21
CA LYS A 418 5.42 2.85 -19.12
C LYS A 418 5.37 1.37 -18.70
N GLY A 419 5.28 1.09 -17.40
CA GLY A 419 5.04 -0.27 -16.90
C GLY A 419 3.66 -0.83 -17.32
N GLY A 420 3.58 -2.14 -17.54
CA GLY A 420 2.36 -2.80 -18.03
C GLY A 420 1.22 -2.82 -17.00
N ASP A 421 -0.02 -2.55 -17.44
CA ASP A 421 -1.20 -2.56 -16.56
C ASP A 421 -1.66 -3.99 -16.22
N ILE A 422 -2.21 -4.20 -15.02
CA ILE A 422 -2.75 -5.50 -14.56
C ILE A 422 -4.23 -5.34 -14.19
N ASN A 423 -5.08 -6.18 -14.78
CA ASN A 423 -6.53 -6.21 -14.54
C ASN A 423 -6.98 -7.62 -14.14
N ILE A 424 -7.68 -7.74 -13.01
CA ILE A 424 -8.17 -9.02 -12.45
C ILE A 424 -9.68 -8.90 -12.18
N GLU A 425 -10.49 -9.74 -12.81
CA GLU A 425 -11.95 -9.71 -12.74
C GLU A 425 -12.51 -11.08 -12.32
N GLY A 426 -12.84 -11.23 -11.04
CA GLY A 426 -13.47 -12.43 -10.48
C GLY A 426 -14.97 -12.19 -10.32
N SER A 427 -15.81 -12.90 -11.08
CA SER A 427 -17.27 -12.73 -11.00
C SER A 427 -17.92 -13.35 -9.75
N GLU A 428 -17.16 -14.13 -8.96
CA GLU A 428 -17.54 -14.59 -7.62
C GLU A 428 -16.47 -14.21 -6.57
N SER A 429 -15.20 -14.57 -6.79
CA SER A 429 -14.12 -14.32 -5.81
C SER A 429 -12.71 -14.10 -6.40
N VAL A 430 -11.89 -13.34 -5.67
CA VAL A 430 -10.43 -13.24 -5.86
C VAL A 430 -9.74 -13.50 -4.51
N HIS A 431 -8.79 -14.43 -4.48
CA HIS A 431 -8.02 -14.80 -3.29
C HIS A 431 -6.52 -14.77 -3.60
N ILE A 432 -5.76 -14.01 -2.81
CA ILE A 432 -4.31 -13.84 -2.96
C ILE A 432 -3.64 -14.19 -1.63
N SER A 433 -2.75 -15.19 -1.62
CA SER A 433 -2.19 -15.74 -0.38
C SER A 433 -0.71 -16.16 -0.50
N ASP A 434 -0.13 -16.58 0.63
CA ASP A 434 1.17 -17.29 0.70
C ASP A 434 2.36 -16.56 0.05
N ASN A 435 2.55 -15.30 0.40
CA ASN A 435 3.55 -14.38 -0.17
C ASN A 435 3.45 -14.20 -1.71
N ALA A 436 2.28 -14.45 -2.32
CA ALA A 436 2.08 -14.09 -3.72
C ALA A 436 2.05 -12.56 -3.91
N THR A 437 2.57 -12.10 -5.05
CA THR A 437 2.74 -10.69 -5.38
C THR A 437 2.05 -10.36 -6.70
N VAL A 438 1.17 -9.37 -6.68
CA VAL A 438 0.64 -8.70 -7.88
C VAL A 438 1.25 -7.31 -7.91
N SER A 439 2.14 -7.05 -8.86
CA SER A 439 2.95 -5.83 -8.85
C SER A 439 3.21 -5.17 -10.18
N THR A 440 3.24 -3.84 -10.16
CA THR A 440 3.78 -2.99 -11.21
C THR A 440 4.92 -2.15 -10.62
N SER A 441 5.96 -1.87 -11.40
CA SER A 441 7.11 -1.10 -10.90
C SER A 441 7.73 -0.26 -12.01
N ALA A 442 8.16 0.96 -11.69
CA ALA A 442 9.07 1.77 -12.50
C ALA A 442 10.44 1.74 -11.82
N LEU A 443 11.39 0.95 -12.34
CA LEU A 443 12.68 0.69 -11.70
C LEU A 443 13.62 1.91 -11.83
N GLN A 444 14.85 1.81 -11.30
CA GLN A 444 15.78 2.93 -11.07
C GLN A 444 15.97 3.89 -12.27
N TYR A 445 16.04 3.38 -13.51
CA TYR A 445 16.26 4.19 -14.71
C TYR A 445 14.95 4.65 -15.40
N SER A 446 13.80 4.33 -14.83
CA SER A 446 12.52 4.57 -15.46
C SER A 446 12.05 6.02 -15.26
N THR A 447 11.75 6.69 -16.37
CA THR A 447 11.38 8.12 -16.39
C THR A 447 9.87 8.37 -16.55
N ASP A 448 9.08 7.34 -16.86
CA ASP A 448 7.61 7.39 -16.94
C ASP A 448 6.98 6.74 -15.69
N ARG A 449 5.78 6.17 -15.80
CA ARG A 449 4.98 5.68 -14.69
C ARG A 449 4.88 4.16 -14.68
N ALA A 450 4.84 3.57 -13.49
CA ALA A 450 4.47 2.16 -13.34
C ALA A 450 3.03 1.92 -13.82
N GLY A 451 2.73 0.68 -14.22
CA GLY A 451 1.39 0.27 -14.60
C GLY A 451 0.37 0.43 -13.46
N ASN A 452 -0.90 0.58 -13.80
CA ASN A 452 -1.99 0.51 -12.83
C ASN A 452 -2.33 -0.95 -12.50
N ILE A 453 -2.84 -1.18 -11.29
CA ILE A 453 -3.46 -2.45 -10.91
C ILE A 453 -4.96 -2.22 -10.65
N SER A 454 -5.82 -3.01 -11.27
CA SER A 454 -7.26 -2.99 -11.06
C SER A 454 -7.76 -4.39 -10.69
N ILE A 455 -8.46 -4.50 -9.57
CA ILE A 455 -9.11 -5.76 -9.14
C ILE A 455 -10.60 -5.51 -8.90
N CYS A 456 -11.44 -6.30 -9.55
CA CYS A 456 -12.89 -6.23 -9.43
C CYS A 456 -13.46 -7.61 -9.08
N ALA A 457 -14.09 -7.75 -7.91
CA ALA A 457 -14.76 -8.99 -7.51
C ALA A 457 -15.78 -8.78 -6.38
N PRO A 458 -16.89 -9.54 -6.30
CA PRO A 458 -17.80 -9.46 -5.16
C PRO A 458 -17.10 -9.72 -3.80
N SER A 459 -16.14 -10.64 -3.77
CA SER A 459 -15.30 -10.92 -2.60
C SER A 459 -13.81 -10.91 -2.94
N LEU A 460 -13.02 -10.14 -2.18
CA LEU A 460 -11.56 -10.11 -2.25
C LEU A 460 -10.94 -10.49 -0.90
N THR A 461 -10.01 -11.44 -0.89
CA THR A 461 -9.21 -11.79 0.30
C THR A 461 -7.72 -11.75 -0.03
N ILE A 462 -6.94 -11.07 0.81
CA ILE A 462 -5.49 -10.96 0.70
C ILE A 462 -4.89 -11.37 2.06
N GLU A 463 -4.11 -12.44 2.08
CA GLU A 463 -3.61 -13.02 3.34
C GLU A 463 -2.21 -13.63 3.26
N THR A 464 -1.71 -14.08 4.41
CA THR A 464 -0.42 -14.79 4.56
C THR A 464 0.71 -14.07 3.81
N ARG A 465 0.92 -12.78 4.14
CA ARG A 465 1.95 -11.90 3.56
C ARG A 465 1.86 -11.66 2.05
N ALA A 466 0.71 -11.94 1.42
CA ALA A 466 0.47 -11.56 0.03
C ALA A 466 0.46 -10.03 -0.16
N LYS A 467 0.85 -9.59 -1.36
CA LYS A 467 1.09 -8.17 -1.67
C LYS A 467 0.44 -7.75 -2.97
N ILE A 468 -0.25 -6.60 -2.95
CA ILE A 468 -0.57 -5.82 -4.14
C ILE A 468 0.25 -4.54 -4.09
N GLU A 469 1.19 -4.36 -5.01
CA GLU A 469 2.11 -3.22 -4.99
C GLU A 469 2.22 -2.50 -6.32
N SER A 470 2.24 -1.17 -6.29
CA SER A 470 2.67 -0.36 -7.41
C SER A 470 3.76 0.59 -6.94
N SER A 471 4.98 0.44 -7.46
CA SER A 471 6.15 1.17 -6.98
C SER A 471 6.87 1.99 -8.05
N SER A 472 7.66 2.96 -7.61
CA SER A 472 8.74 3.53 -8.39
C SER A 472 10.02 3.54 -7.57
N GLU A 473 11.07 2.97 -8.12
CA GLU A 473 12.41 2.88 -7.53
C GLU A 473 13.37 3.93 -8.12
N GLY A 474 13.00 4.58 -9.23
CA GLY A 474 13.69 5.74 -9.81
C GLY A 474 12.87 7.03 -9.78
N VAL A 475 13.21 7.98 -10.66
CA VAL A 475 12.50 9.26 -10.85
C VAL A 475 11.06 9.12 -11.36
N GLY A 476 10.72 7.97 -11.93
CA GLY A 476 9.39 7.64 -12.44
C GLY A 476 8.29 7.70 -11.38
N THR A 477 7.04 7.87 -11.82
CA THR A 477 5.89 7.92 -10.88
C THR A 477 5.34 6.53 -10.59
N SER A 478 4.80 6.31 -9.40
CA SER A 478 4.10 5.07 -9.10
C SER A 478 2.73 5.01 -9.79
N GLY A 479 2.31 3.82 -10.19
CA GLY A 479 0.97 3.54 -10.73
C GLY A 479 -0.11 3.57 -9.64
N ASN A 480 -1.39 3.63 -10.02
CA ASN A 480 -2.50 3.59 -9.07
C ASN A 480 -2.98 2.14 -8.84
N ILE A 481 -3.51 1.88 -7.65
CA ILE A 481 -4.22 0.64 -7.31
C ILE A 481 -5.70 0.96 -7.12
N ALA A 482 -6.57 0.29 -7.88
CA ALA A 482 -8.02 0.38 -7.78
C ALA A 482 -8.61 -0.99 -7.39
N ILE A 483 -9.39 -1.02 -6.32
CA ILE A 483 -10.07 -2.21 -5.81
C ILE A 483 -11.58 -1.92 -5.79
N HIS A 484 -12.35 -2.76 -6.47
CA HIS A 484 -13.80 -2.67 -6.60
C HIS A 484 -14.43 -3.96 -6.06
N ALA A 485 -14.79 -3.97 -4.78
CA ALA A 485 -15.26 -5.16 -4.09
C ALA A 485 -16.44 -4.93 -3.15
N GLY A 486 -17.29 -5.95 -3.01
CA GLY A 486 -18.36 -5.97 -2.01
C GLY A 486 -17.78 -6.22 -0.63
N ASP A 487 -17.24 -7.42 -0.41
CA ASP A 487 -16.53 -7.79 0.80
C ASP A 487 -15.02 -7.84 0.55
N MET A 488 -14.24 -7.14 1.37
CA MET A 488 -12.78 -7.09 1.26
C MET A 488 -12.13 -7.44 2.61
N GLN A 489 -11.20 -8.39 2.59
CA GLN A 489 -10.44 -8.82 3.77
C GLN A 489 -8.93 -8.77 3.53
N LEU A 490 -8.21 -8.14 4.47
CA LEU A 490 -6.76 -8.08 4.52
C LEU A 490 -6.31 -8.64 5.87
N ASN A 491 -5.67 -9.82 5.88
CA ASN A 491 -5.29 -10.47 7.13
C ASN A 491 -3.85 -11.01 7.10
N SER A 492 -3.32 -11.45 8.24
CA SER A 492 -2.04 -12.17 8.35
C SER A 492 -0.87 -11.47 7.61
N SER A 493 -0.73 -10.17 7.85
CA SER A 493 0.27 -9.28 7.23
C SER A 493 0.15 -9.11 5.70
N GLY A 494 -1.05 -9.31 5.13
CA GLY A 494 -1.34 -8.93 3.75
C GLY A 494 -1.22 -7.41 3.53
N GLU A 495 -0.73 -6.98 2.37
CA GLU A 495 -0.44 -5.57 2.09
C GLU A 495 -1.00 -5.07 0.75
N ILE A 496 -1.53 -3.85 0.76
CA ILE A 496 -1.78 -3.04 -0.44
C ILE A 496 -0.96 -1.76 -0.33
N SER A 497 -0.10 -1.50 -1.30
CA SER A 497 0.87 -0.40 -1.21
C SER A 497 1.15 0.29 -2.53
N VAL A 498 1.11 1.61 -2.54
CA VAL A 498 1.75 2.44 -3.57
C VAL A 498 2.99 3.12 -2.97
N ARG A 499 4.15 3.05 -3.65
CA ARG A 499 5.44 3.47 -3.08
C ARG A 499 6.39 4.12 -4.07
N ALA A 500 6.67 5.40 -3.92
CA ALA A 500 7.83 6.01 -4.56
C ALA A 500 9.06 5.93 -3.64
N ARG A 501 10.26 5.68 -4.19
CA ARG A 501 11.50 5.62 -3.40
C ARG A 501 12.44 6.80 -3.60
N GLU A 502 12.46 7.38 -4.79
CA GLU A 502 13.26 8.57 -5.12
C GLU A 502 12.37 9.81 -5.35
N THR A 503 12.57 10.53 -6.44
CA THR A 503 11.91 11.82 -6.72
C THR A 503 10.52 11.67 -7.34
N GLY A 504 10.15 10.45 -7.72
CA GLY A 504 8.83 10.11 -8.21
C GLY A 504 7.72 10.41 -7.21
N ASN A 505 6.55 10.82 -7.69
CA ASN A 505 5.36 10.90 -6.83
C ASN A 505 4.74 9.50 -6.66
N GLY A 506 4.26 9.23 -5.45
CA GLY A 506 3.50 8.03 -5.11
C GLY A 506 2.14 8.00 -5.82
N GLY A 507 1.67 6.79 -6.13
CA GLY A 507 0.37 6.54 -6.73
C GLY A 507 -0.76 6.68 -5.70
N ASN A 508 -1.99 6.42 -6.11
CA ASN A 508 -3.16 6.43 -5.22
C ASN A 508 -3.71 5.01 -5.03
N VAL A 509 -4.24 4.73 -3.84
CA VAL A 509 -5.05 3.54 -3.55
C VAL A 509 -6.52 3.96 -3.44
N THR A 510 -7.39 3.36 -4.26
CA THR A 510 -8.84 3.56 -4.19
C THR A 510 -9.54 2.24 -3.92
N ILE A 511 -10.39 2.20 -2.89
CA ILE A 511 -11.24 1.06 -2.53
C ILE A 511 -12.70 1.53 -2.57
N SER A 512 -13.53 0.86 -3.36
CA SER A 512 -14.97 1.11 -3.48
C SER A 512 -15.77 -0.20 -3.58
N GLY A 513 -17.09 -0.07 -3.75
CA GLY A 513 -17.95 -1.17 -4.14
C GLY A 513 -17.59 -1.79 -5.50
N HIS A 514 -18.25 -2.91 -5.80
CA HIS A 514 -17.99 -3.76 -6.97
C HIS A 514 -18.35 -3.12 -8.33
N ASP A 515 -19.24 -2.12 -8.38
CA ASP A 515 -19.64 -1.45 -9.62
C ASP A 515 -19.04 -0.04 -9.73
N PRO A 516 -17.84 0.12 -10.31
CA PRO A 516 -17.17 1.42 -10.45
C PRO A 516 -17.87 2.39 -11.39
N ALA A 517 -18.96 2.00 -12.08
CA ALA A 517 -19.77 2.90 -12.90
C ALA A 517 -20.80 3.71 -12.09
N LYS A 518 -20.89 3.48 -10.77
CA LYS A 518 -21.73 4.24 -9.85
C LYS A 518 -20.91 5.06 -8.86
N ASP A 519 -21.09 6.38 -8.87
CA ASP A 519 -20.45 7.29 -7.90
C ASP A 519 -20.85 7.01 -6.44
N ASP A 520 -21.94 6.27 -6.21
CA ASP A 520 -22.47 5.88 -4.90
C ASP A 520 -22.20 4.40 -4.51
N ASP A 521 -21.33 3.67 -5.22
CA ASP A 521 -21.04 2.27 -4.90
C ASP A 521 -20.10 2.12 -3.69
N PHE A 522 -20.68 1.80 -2.54
CA PHE A 522 -19.95 1.42 -1.33
C PHE A 522 -19.68 -0.09 -1.30
N ALA A 523 -18.47 -0.48 -0.90
CA ALA A 523 -18.20 -1.83 -0.43
C ALA A 523 -19.14 -2.16 0.74
N ASP A 524 -19.60 -3.40 0.87
CA ASP A 524 -20.39 -3.86 2.01
C ASP A 524 -19.54 -3.93 3.29
N SER A 525 -18.30 -4.40 3.17
CA SER A 525 -17.36 -4.48 4.29
C SER A 525 -15.90 -4.42 3.84
N VAL A 526 -15.07 -3.64 4.55
CA VAL A 526 -13.61 -3.64 4.44
C VAL A 526 -13.04 -3.98 5.82
N ILE A 527 -12.32 -5.09 5.93
CA ILE A 527 -11.80 -5.63 7.19
C ILE A 527 -10.28 -5.81 7.09
N LEU A 528 -9.53 -5.17 7.98
CA LEU A 528 -8.09 -5.37 8.15
C LEU A 528 -7.83 -5.98 9.54
N THR A 529 -7.09 -7.09 9.62
CA THR A 529 -6.82 -7.77 10.90
C THR A 529 -5.40 -8.30 11.01
N GLY A 530 -4.77 -8.05 12.16
CA GLY A 530 -3.48 -8.62 12.52
C GLY A 530 -2.28 -7.75 12.12
N GLN A 531 -1.18 -7.94 12.86
CA GLN A 531 0.00 -7.09 12.77
C GLN A 531 0.58 -7.08 11.35
N GLY A 532 0.81 -5.87 10.84
CA GLY A 532 1.36 -5.65 9.50
C GLY A 532 0.35 -5.79 8.36
N SER A 533 -0.93 -6.02 8.64
CA SER A 533 -1.99 -5.88 7.63
C SER A 533 -2.25 -4.40 7.37
N VAL A 534 -1.95 -3.94 6.15
CA VAL A 534 -1.79 -2.51 5.88
C VAL A 534 -2.21 -2.10 4.47
N ILE A 535 -2.94 -0.98 4.40
CA ILE A 535 -3.16 -0.22 3.16
C ILE A 535 -2.32 1.05 3.24
N ARG A 536 -1.48 1.32 2.24
CA ARG A 536 -0.60 2.50 2.30
C ARG A 536 -0.27 3.20 0.99
N ALA A 537 0.03 4.49 1.10
CA ALA A 537 0.65 5.29 0.06
C ALA A 537 1.84 6.07 0.63
N ASP A 538 3.05 5.62 0.30
CA ASP A 538 4.31 6.12 0.89
C ASP A 538 5.24 6.74 -0.17
N THR A 539 6.10 7.66 0.27
CA THR A 539 7.28 8.12 -0.47
C THR A 539 8.50 8.08 0.44
N THR A 540 9.64 7.54 -0.02
CA THR A 540 10.90 7.60 0.74
C THR A 540 11.92 8.59 0.19
N GLY A 541 11.59 9.30 -0.90
CA GLY A 541 12.43 10.33 -1.49
C GLY A 541 11.68 11.66 -1.65
N SER A 542 12.19 12.54 -2.51
CA SER A 542 11.75 13.94 -2.58
C SER A 542 10.38 14.18 -3.22
N GLY A 543 9.82 13.18 -3.91
CA GLY A 543 8.47 13.25 -4.49
C GLY A 543 7.37 13.08 -3.45
N ASN A 544 6.15 13.54 -3.73
CA ASN A 544 5.04 13.49 -2.75
C ASN A 544 4.40 12.10 -2.71
N ALA A 545 3.95 11.65 -1.53
CA ALA A 545 3.11 10.47 -1.42
C ALA A 545 1.71 10.75 -1.98
N GLY A 546 1.11 9.74 -2.62
CA GLY A 546 -0.26 9.83 -3.10
C GLY A 546 -1.29 9.47 -2.03
N THR A 547 -2.55 9.40 -2.41
CA THR A 547 -3.69 9.34 -1.47
C THR A 547 -4.22 7.93 -1.25
N VAL A 548 -4.86 7.71 -0.09
CA VAL A 548 -5.68 6.51 0.17
C VAL A 548 -7.14 6.94 0.29
N SER A 549 -8.02 6.36 -0.53
CA SER A 549 -9.47 6.63 -0.51
C SER A 549 -10.26 5.33 -0.32
N ILE A 550 -11.10 5.27 0.73
CA ILE A 550 -11.92 4.08 1.06
C ILE A 550 -13.39 4.49 1.14
N THR A 551 -14.25 3.78 0.39
CA THR A 551 -15.71 3.94 0.40
C THR A 551 -16.38 2.61 0.74
N ALA A 552 -16.91 2.47 1.96
CA ALA A 552 -17.49 1.22 2.47
C ALA A 552 -18.63 1.45 3.48
N LYS A 553 -19.63 0.58 3.56
CA LYS A 553 -20.69 0.65 4.59
C LYS A 553 -20.14 0.32 5.97
N ASN A 554 -19.13 -0.53 6.05
CA ASN A 554 -18.45 -0.92 7.28
C ASN A 554 -16.95 -0.96 7.04
N LEU A 555 -16.17 -0.30 7.89
CA LEU A 555 -14.71 -0.38 7.92
C LEU A 555 -14.26 -0.86 9.30
N SER A 556 -13.54 -1.96 9.38
CA SER A 556 -12.99 -2.48 10.64
C SER A 556 -11.50 -2.73 10.55
N LEU A 557 -10.74 -2.17 11.50
CA LEU A 557 -9.31 -2.39 11.64
C LEU A 557 -9.06 -2.95 13.04
N LYS A 558 -8.40 -4.10 13.15
CA LYS A 558 -8.10 -4.73 14.45
C LYS A 558 -6.66 -5.24 14.53
N ASP A 559 -6.14 -5.39 15.75
CA ASP A 559 -4.88 -6.05 16.07
C ASP A 559 -3.66 -5.44 15.35
N ASN A 560 -3.44 -4.12 15.53
CA ASN A 560 -2.34 -3.36 14.91
C ASN A 560 -2.38 -3.35 13.36
N ALA A 561 -3.58 -3.41 12.78
CA ALA A 561 -3.81 -3.12 11.37
C ALA A 561 -3.84 -1.61 11.10
N SER A 562 -3.38 -1.18 9.92
CA SER A 562 -3.18 0.25 9.64
C SER A 562 -3.61 0.72 8.25
N VAL A 563 -4.07 1.97 8.17
CA VAL A 563 -4.18 2.74 6.92
C VAL A 563 -3.22 3.92 7.01
N ILE A 564 -2.23 3.97 6.12
CA ILE A 564 -1.08 4.89 6.27
C ILE A 564 -0.85 5.71 4.99
N THR A 565 -0.53 6.98 5.16
CA THR A 565 0.19 7.76 4.14
C THR A 565 1.45 8.33 4.76
N SER A 566 2.61 8.15 4.14
CA SER A 566 3.85 8.69 4.72
C SER A 566 4.85 9.27 3.73
N ALA A 567 5.68 10.19 4.20
CA ALA A 567 6.83 10.72 3.48
C ALA A 567 8.05 10.76 4.40
N SER A 568 9.21 10.24 3.96
CA SER A 568 10.43 10.17 4.79
C SER A 568 11.59 11.07 4.34
N ASP A 569 11.38 11.92 3.34
CA ASP A 569 12.31 12.97 2.88
C ASP A 569 11.48 14.24 2.56
N THR A 570 11.93 15.14 1.67
CA THR A 570 11.28 16.44 1.40
C THR A 570 9.87 16.38 0.81
N GLY A 571 9.38 15.20 0.41
CA GLY A 571 8.03 15.01 -0.11
C GLY A 571 6.94 15.24 0.94
N ASN A 572 5.76 15.72 0.54
CA ASN A 572 4.61 15.77 1.44
C ASN A 572 3.96 14.38 1.58
N ALA A 573 3.45 14.07 2.78
CA ALA A 573 2.63 12.89 2.97
C ALA A 573 1.23 13.08 2.35
N GLY A 574 0.66 12.01 1.82
CA GLY A 574 -0.63 12.04 1.14
C GLY A 574 -1.83 12.20 2.08
N ASN A 575 -3.00 12.44 1.49
CA ASN A 575 -4.26 12.51 2.22
C ASN A 575 -4.91 11.14 2.36
N ILE A 576 -5.64 10.93 3.46
CA ILE A 576 -6.52 9.77 3.68
C ILE A 576 -7.97 10.26 3.67
N THR A 577 -8.81 9.67 2.82
CA THR A 577 -10.25 10.00 2.72
C THR A 577 -11.09 8.75 2.95
N LEU A 578 -11.94 8.78 3.98
CA LEU A 578 -12.81 7.68 4.37
C LEU A 578 -14.27 8.14 4.26
N ARG A 579 -15.05 7.50 3.39
CA ARG A 579 -16.51 7.74 3.25
C ARG A 579 -17.25 6.47 3.66
N ILE A 580 -17.66 6.43 4.92
CA ILE A 580 -17.99 5.19 5.62
C ILE A 580 -19.43 5.22 6.16
N GLY A 581 -20.07 4.06 6.37
CA GLY A 581 -21.28 3.97 7.19
C GLY A 581 -20.94 3.89 8.68
N ASN A 582 -20.36 2.76 9.09
CA ASN A 582 -19.86 2.49 10.45
C ASN A 582 -18.37 2.16 10.43
N ILE A 583 -17.63 2.61 11.45
CA ILE A 583 -16.20 2.34 11.60
C ILE A 583 -15.85 1.86 13.01
N ASP A 584 -15.05 0.79 13.09
CA ASP A 584 -14.66 0.07 14.32
C ASP A 584 -13.14 -0.17 14.30
N LEU A 585 -12.39 0.60 15.10
CA LEU A 585 -10.96 0.44 15.31
C LEU A 585 -10.70 -0.10 16.72
N SER A 586 -9.87 -1.14 16.84
CA SER A 586 -9.50 -1.74 18.13
C SER A 586 -8.11 -2.40 18.12
N GLY A 587 -7.52 -2.57 19.30
CA GLY A 587 -6.27 -3.32 19.50
C GLY A 587 -5.06 -2.68 18.83
N GLY A 588 -4.86 -1.38 19.04
CA GLY A 588 -3.76 -0.60 18.45
C GLY A 588 -3.91 -0.32 16.95
N ALA A 589 -5.12 -0.47 16.39
CA ALA A 589 -5.40 -0.14 15.00
C ALA A 589 -5.27 1.37 14.72
N SER A 590 -4.75 1.75 13.54
CA SER A 590 -4.34 3.14 13.29
C SER A 590 -4.65 3.67 11.88
N VAL A 591 -5.09 4.92 11.81
CA VAL A 591 -5.19 5.71 10.57
C VAL A 591 -4.22 6.89 10.67
N VAL A 592 -3.17 6.89 9.85
CA VAL A 592 -1.99 7.74 10.06
C VAL A 592 -1.56 8.48 8.80
N SER A 593 -1.42 9.81 8.87
CA SER A 593 -0.67 10.58 7.87
C SER A 593 0.57 11.22 8.50
N LYS A 594 1.77 10.78 8.11
CA LYS A 594 3.02 11.19 8.76
C LYS A 594 4.07 11.71 7.78
N SER A 595 4.66 12.85 8.10
CA SER A 595 5.92 13.28 7.49
C SER A 595 7.04 13.08 8.49
N GLU A 596 7.90 12.13 8.18
CA GLU A 596 9.10 11.83 8.92
C GLU A 596 10.29 12.46 8.21
N TYR A 597 11.23 13.01 8.97
CA TYR A 597 12.57 13.30 8.46
C TYR A 597 13.53 12.63 9.44
N PRO A 598 14.14 11.49 9.09
CA PRO A 598 15.01 10.78 10.01
C PRO A 598 16.30 11.59 10.19
N ASP A 599 16.53 12.15 11.37
CA ASP A 599 17.78 12.83 11.72
C ASP A 599 18.99 11.93 11.36
N ALA A 600 20.09 12.51 10.88
CA ALA A 600 21.36 11.79 10.72
C ALA A 600 22.13 11.82 12.03
N ASP A 601 22.61 10.68 12.51
CA ASP A 601 23.52 10.67 13.64
C ASP A 601 24.94 11.02 13.19
N ILE A 602 25.61 11.85 14.01
CA ILE A 602 27.02 12.19 13.84
C ILE A 602 27.83 11.53 14.95
N TYR A 603 28.45 10.43 14.59
CA TYR A 603 29.44 9.74 15.39
C TYR A 603 30.72 10.56 15.50
N THR A 604 31.47 10.37 16.58
CA THR A 604 32.85 10.86 16.66
C THR A 604 33.72 9.76 17.20
N VAL A 605 34.79 9.47 16.47
CA VAL A 605 35.77 8.46 16.82
C VAL A 605 37.16 9.10 16.91
N ASP A 606 38.06 8.50 17.67
CA ASP A 606 39.39 9.08 17.91
C ASP A 606 40.31 8.91 16.67
N ASP A 607 40.22 7.76 15.99
CA ASP A 607 40.96 7.46 14.76
C ASP A 607 40.13 6.58 13.79
N ILE A 608 40.69 6.28 12.62
CA ILE A 608 40.00 5.55 11.55
C ILE A 608 39.74 4.06 11.88
N GLU A 609 40.49 3.45 12.80
CA GLU A 609 40.26 2.05 13.22
C GLU A 609 39.00 1.95 14.11
N ALA A 610 38.66 3.02 14.83
CA ALA A 610 37.45 3.09 15.67
C ALA A 610 36.14 3.32 14.89
N LEU A 611 36.17 3.52 13.57
CA LEU A 611 34.97 3.55 12.72
C LEU A 611 34.20 2.22 12.72
N ASP A 612 34.91 1.10 12.82
CA ASP A 612 34.32 -0.25 12.94
C ASP A 612 33.48 -0.41 14.22
N GLU A 613 33.75 0.37 15.27
CA GLU A 613 33.00 0.30 16.54
C GLU A 613 31.61 0.97 16.47
N VAL A 614 31.37 1.83 15.47
CA VAL A 614 30.10 2.54 15.23
C VAL A 614 29.38 2.08 13.96
N ALA A 615 30.05 1.33 13.10
CA ALA A 615 29.49 0.72 11.88
C ALA A 615 28.19 -0.07 12.14
N ASP A 616 28.15 -0.89 13.20
CA ASP A 616 26.97 -1.70 13.59
C ASP A 616 25.76 -0.86 14.07
N LEU A 617 25.91 0.46 14.22
CA LEU A 617 24.88 1.39 14.71
C LEU A 617 24.39 2.39 13.65
N ALA A 618 25.17 2.58 12.58
CA ALA A 618 24.93 3.64 11.59
C ALA A 618 23.88 3.27 10.53
N GLN A 619 23.21 4.30 10.01
CA GLN A 619 22.23 4.24 8.92
C GLN A 619 22.68 5.09 7.73
N ASP A 620 22.15 4.82 6.54
CA ASP A 620 22.56 5.53 5.32
C ASP A 620 22.41 7.06 5.48
N GLY A 621 23.49 7.78 5.19
CA GLY A 621 23.57 9.24 5.37
C GLY A 621 23.93 9.71 6.78
N ASP A 622 24.15 8.81 7.75
CA ASP A 622 24.85 9.14 9.00
C ASP A 622 26.30 9.53 8.72
N MET A 623 26.89 10.34 9.59
CA MET A 623 28.27 10.81 9.45
C MET A 623 29.15 10.37 10.62
N ALA A 624 30.45 10.17 10.37
CA ALA A 624 31.45 10.03 11.41
C ALA A 624 32.54 11.10 11.25
N ILE A 625 32.80 11.83 12.34
CA ILE A 625 33.95 12.72 12.44
C ILE A 625 35.08 11.93 13.10
N VAL A 626 36.10 11.60 12.32
CA VAL A 626 37.34 10.97 12.79
C VAL A 626 38.30 12.07 13.22
N GLN A 627 38.78 12.06 14.46
CA GLN A 627 39.68 13.11 14.98
C GLN A 627 41.09 13.03 14.38
N ASP A 628 41.61 11.83 14.11
CA ASP A 628 42.83 11.60 13.33
C ASP A 628 42.58 10.52 12.27
N ALA A 629 42.21 10.95 11.05
CA ALA A 629 42.08 10.08 9.88
C ALA A 629 43.44 9.75 9.23
N GLY A 630 44.54 10.25 9.80
CA GLY A 630 45.90 10.11 9.30
C GLY A 630 46.71 11.39 9.44
N GLU A 631 47.96 11.26 9.87
CA GLU A 631 48.93 12.36 10.06
C GLU A 631 48.48 13.51 11.02
N GLY A 632 47.48 13.28 11.87
CA GLY A 632 46.91 14.29 12.77
C GLY A 632 45.86 15.19 12.08
N ILE A 633 45.26 14.71 10.99
CA ILE A 633 44.26 15.45 10.21
C ILE A 633 42.87 14.84 10.50
N PRO A 634 41.89 15.64 10.99
CA PRO A 634 40.52 15.15 11.15
C PRO A 634 39.87 14.95 9.78
N GLY A 635 39.02 13.93 9.66
CA GLY A 635 38.29 13.59 8.44
C GLY A 635 36.81 13.33 8.71
N SER A 636 35.96 13.70 7.76
CA SER A 636 34.53 13.41 7.81
C SER A 636 34.22 12.23 6.88
N PHE A 637 33.45 11.28 7.37
CA PHE A 637 33.03 10.09 6.66
C PHE A 637 31.49 10.02 6.65
N ILE A 638 30.92 9.40 5.62
CA ILE A 638 29.49 9.13 5.50
C ILE A 638 29.27 7.61 5.44
N TRP A 639 28.16 7.14 6.00
CA TRP A 639 27.80 5.72 6.00
C TRP A 639 26.91 5.35 4.80
N PHE A 640 27.25 4.23 4.18
CA PHE A 640 26.47 3.44 3.22
C PHE A 640 26.46 1.98 3.77
N TRP A 641 27.10 1.03 3.09
CA TRP A 641 27.54 -0.27 3.63
C TRP A 641 28.96 -0.22 4.22
N GLU A 642 29.68 0.88 4.01
CA GLU A 642 31.00 1.17 4.59
C GLU A 642 31.16 2.68 4.84
N TRP A 643 32.20 3.07 5.58
CA TRP A 643 32.52 4.47 5.85
C TRP A 643 33.30 5.10 4.70
N ILE A 644 32.66 5.98 3.94
CA ILE A 644 33.23 6.64 2.77
C ILE A 644 33.75 8.04 3.16
N PRO A 645 35.04 8.39 2.92
CA PRO A 645 35.59 9.69 3.28
C PRO A 645 35.02 10.80 2.38
N VAL A 646 34.37 11.80 2.98
CA VAL A 646 33.76 12.93 2.28
C VAL A 646 34.84 13.92 1.82
N LYS A 647 34.97 14.15 0.51
CA LYS A 647 35.96 15.07 -0.07
C LYS A 647 35.51 16.54 0.09
N GLU A 648 36.46 17.45 0.33
CA GLU A 648 36.16 18.89 0.50
C GLU A 648 35.70 19.60 -0.79
N GLN A 649 35.90 19.01 -1.98
CA GLN A 649 35.48 19.63 -3.24
C GLN A 649 34.01 19.36 -3.53
N VAL A 650 33.20 20.41 -3.43
CA VAL A 650 31.78 20.41 -3.78
C VAL A 650 31.62 20.93 -5.22
N ALA A 651 31.28 20.05 -6.16
CA ALA A 651 30.79 20.44 -7.48
C ALA A 651 29.35 21.01 -7.37
N SER A 652 28.87 21.74 -8.38
CA SER A 652 27.49 22.26 -8.42
C SER A 652 26.88 22.00 -9.79
N VAL A 653 25.65 21.48 -9.80
CA VAL A 653 24.87 21.10 -10.98
C VAL A 653 23.45 21.64 -10.85
N ALA A 654 22.79 21.99 -11.96
CA ALA A 654 21.53 22.71 -11.91
C ALA A 654 20.35 21.84 -11.41
N ASN A 655 20.39 20.54 -11.67
CA ASN A 655 19.30 19.60 -11.40
C ASN A 655 19.84 18.16 -11.23
N LEU A 656 18.96 17.21 -10.89
CA LEU A 656 19.34 15.81 -10.71
C LEU A 656 19.82 15.12 -12.00
N THR A 657 19.26 15.44 -13.17
CA THR A 657 19.75 14.86 -14.44
C THR A 657 21.22 15.23 -14.68
N GLU A 658 21.61 16.47 -14.38
CA GLU A 658 23.02 16.90 -14.44
C GLU A 658 23.91 16.28 -13.33
N ARG A 659 23.33 15.75 -12.23
CA ARG A 659 24.05 14.91 -11.24
C ARG A 659 24.26 13.51 -11.81
N ASP A 660 23.23 12.94 -12.42
CA ASP A 660 23.23 11.57 -12.91
C ASP A 660 24.22 11.42 -14.09
N ASP A 661 24.32 12.45 -14.94
CA ASP A 661 25.38 12.61 -15.96
C ASP A 661 26.83 12.53 -15.39
N LEU A 662 27.04 12.71 -14.08
CA LEU A 662 28.34 12.60 -13.43
C LEU A 662 28.62 11.21 -12.83
N ALA A 663 27.60 10.36 -12.65
CA ALA A 663 27.69 9.10 -11.89
C ALA A 663 28.82 8.18 -12.37
N ASP A 664 28.94 7.95 -13.69
CA ASP A 664 29.99 7.13 -14.33
C ASP A 664 31.42 7.68 -14.17
N SER A 665 31.56 8.93 -13.69
CA SER A 665 32.83 9.66 -13.62
C SER A 665 33.23 10.08 -12.21
N ALA A 666 32.33 9.96 -11.23
CA ALA A 666 32.55 10.37 -9.86
C ALA A 666 33.42 9.35 -9.11
N GLU A 667 34.45 9.83 -8.42
CA GLU A 667 35.21 8.98 -7.49
C GLU A 667 34.52 8.93 -6.12
N ALA A 668 34.71 7.83 -5.38
CA ALA A 668 34.19 7.67 -4.02
C ALA A 668 34.51 8.90 -3.13
N GLY A 669 33.50 9.36 -2.41
CA GLY A 669 33.57 10.54 -1.56
C GLY A 669 33.43 11.88 -2.27
N GLU A 670 33.28 11.93 -3.60
CA GLU A 670 33.04 13.19 -4.32
C GLU A 670 31.69 13.79 -3.98
N VAL A 671 31.67 15.10 -3.81
CA VAL A 671 30.52 15.83 -3.28
C VAL A 671 29.95 16.71 -4.36
N VAL A 672 28.63 16.63 -4.59
CA VAL A 672 27.93 17.48 -5.56
C VAL A 672 26.72 18.13 -4.92
N ARG A 673 26.59 19.44 -5.15
CA ARG A 673 25.43 20.23 -4.78
C ARG A 673 24.50 20.34 -5.98
N VAL A 674 23.34 19.71 -5.88
CA VAL A 674 22.24 19.91 -6.82
C VAL A 674 21.53 21.21 -6.44
N GLU A 675 21.30 22.12 -7.38
CA GLU A 675 20.59 23.38 -7.11
C GLU A 675 19.07 23.21 -7.01
N ASP A 676 18.50 22.23 -7.72
CA ASP A 676 17.06 21.92 -7.74
C ASP A 676 16.77 20.40 -7.88
N LEU A 677 16.17 19.80 -6.85
CA LEU A 677 15.70 18.40 -6.83
C LEU A 677 14.43 18.14 -7.65
N GLY A 678 13.94 19.12 -8.42
CA GLY A 678 12.60 19.12 -9.03
C GLY A 678 11.51 19.70 -8.11
N SER A 679 11.85 19.91 -6.83
CA SER A 679 11.00 20.54 -5.80
C SER A 679 11.32 22.03 -5.56
N GLY A 680 12.29 22.61 -6.28
CA GLY A 680 12.79 23.96 -6.03
C GLY A 680 13.66 24.05 -4.77
N GLU A 681 14.31 22.95 -4.40
CA GLU A 681 15.19 22.82 -3.24
C GLU A 681 16.54 22.23 -3.66
N PRO A 682 17.68 22.75 -3.18
CA PRO A 682 18.98 22.14 -3.37
C PRO A 682 19.24 21.06 -2.31
N ALA A 683 20.12 20.12 -2.64
CA ALA A 683 20.72 19.20 -1.67
C ALA A 683 22.18 18.94 -2.02
N ILE A 684 22.94 18.39 -1.06
CA ILE A 684 24.26 17.84 -1.30
C ILE A 684 24.15 16.32 -1.37
N PHE A 685 24.86 15.71 -2.31
CA PHE A 685 25.07 14.27 -2.41
C PHE A 685 26.55 13.95 -2.34
N VAL A 686 26.88 12.76 -1.82
CA VAL A 686 28.21 12.16 -1.81
C VAL A 686 28.16 10.88 -2.64
N SER A 687 29.09 10.73 -3.59
CA SER A 687 29.17 9.52 -4.42
C SER A 687 29.85 8.37 -3.68
N ASP A 688 29.39 7.15 -3.93
CA ASP A 688 30.06 5.92 -3.47
C ASP A 688 31.25 5.51 -4.36
N GLY A 689 31.39 6.09 -5.55
CA GLY A 689 32.40 5.75 -6.56
C GLY A 689 32.06 4.55 -7.45
N TRP A 690 30.84 4.03 -7.37
CA TRP A 690 30.30 2.97 -8.23
C TRP A 690 29.05 3.39 -9.03
N GLY A 691 28.59 4.63 -8.82
CA GLY A 691 27.50 5.28 -9.57
C GLY A 691 26.37 5.80 -8.69
N GLU A 692 26.36 5.45 -7.39
CA GLU A 692 25.32 5.84 -6.45
C GLU A 692 25.67 7.16 -5.73
N TRP A 693 24.62 7.82 -5.22
CA TRP A 693 24.69 9.14 -4.60
C TRP A 693 23.84 9.20 -3.33
N VAL A 694 24.45 9.12 -2.14
CA VAL A 694 23.72 9.36 -0.88
C VAL A 694 23.59 10.85 -0.62
N ARG A 695 22.38 11.27 -0.30
CA ARG A 695 22.04 12.62 0.12
C ARG A 695 22.54 12.89 1.54
N LEU A 696 23.28 13.99 1.73
CA LEU A 696 23.53 14.52 3.08
C LEU A 696 22.22 15.08 3.65
N LYS A 697 21.85 14.63 4.86
CA LYS A 697 20.60 15.04 5.51
C LYS A 697 20.69 16.48 6.02
N ASN A 698 19.54 17.17 6.10
CA ASN A 698 19.50 18.57 6.54
C ASN A 698 19.45 18.72 8.08
N VAL A 699 19.32 17.63 8.84
CA VAL A 699 19.29 17.63 10.32
C VAL A 699 20.24 16.54 10.85
N TYR A 700 21.09 16.94 11.78
CA TYR A 700 22.19 16.15 12.33
C TYR A 700 22.17 16.13 13.86
N THR A 701 22.26 14.96 14.48
CA THR A 701 22.39 14.82 15.94
C THR A 701 23.85 14.56 16.31
N VAL A 702 24.43 15.41 17.17
CA VAL A 702 25.82 15.26 17.66
C VAL A 702 25.84 14.98 19.16
N SER A 703 26.84 14.22 19.61
CA SER A 703 27.12 14.03 21.04
C SER A 703 27.65 15.30 21.73
N ASP A 704 28.32 16.18 20.97
CA ASP A 704 28.92 17.43 21.44
C ASP A 704 28.80 18.51 20.36
N ILE A 705 28.14 19.61 20.71
CA ILE A 705 27.83 20.73 19.83
C ILE A 705 29.06 21.47 19.27
N THR A 706 30.24 21.26 19.86
CA THR A 706 31.50 21.86 19.39
C THR A 706 32.01 21.25 18.09
N LYS A 707 31.57 20.03 17.73
CA LYS A 707 32.09 19.24 16.60
C LYS A 707 31.46 19.58 15.23
N ARG A 708 30.35 20.33 15.23
CA ARG A 708 29.59 20.78 14.03
C ARG A 708 30.43 21.42 12.92
N GLU A 709 31.60 21.99 13.23
CA GLU A 709 32.41 22.74 12.26
C GLU A 709 33.11 21.81 11.24
N ALA A 710 33.03 20.48 11.43
CA ALA A 710 33.46 19.46 10.47
C ALA A 710 32.32 18.92 9.58
N VAL A 711 31.09 19.42 9.74
CA VAL A 711 29.93 19.01 8.93
C VAL A 711 29.92 19.78 7.61
N VAL A 712 29.79 19.06 6.49
CA VAL A 712 29.59 19.66 5.16
C VAL A 712 28.14 20.12 5.05
N ALA A 713 27.88 21.35 5.49
CA ALA A 713 26.53 21.88 5.68
C ALA A 713 26.10 22.89 4.60
N LEU A 714 24.85 22.80 4.15
CA LEU A 714 24.16 23.84 3.40
C LEU A 714 23.63 24.96 4.30
N PRO A 715 23.47 26.18 3.77
CA PRO A 715 22.70 27.22 4.43
C PRO A 715 21.27 26.72 4.72
N GLY A 716 20.96 26.51 6.00
CA GLY A 716 19.71 25.98 6.48
C GLY A 716 19.81 24.69 7.30
N ASP A 717 20.94 23.97 7.21
CA ASP A 717 21.13 22.72 7.93
C ASP A 717 21.14 22.92 9.45
N VAL A 718 20.66 21.92 10.18
CA VAL A 718 20.48 21.96 11.62
C VAL A 718 21.37 20.92 12.28
N VAL A 719 22.14 21.32 13.30
CA VAL A 719 22.84 20.39 14.20
C VAL A 719 22.21 20.49 15.58
N GLN A 720 21.88 19.35 16.20
CA GLN A 720 21.26 19.28 17.51
C GLN A 720 22.05 18.42 18.50
N THR A 721 21.94 18.74 19.80
CA THR A 721 22.32 17.83 20.90
C THR A 721 21.11 17.58 21.77
N VAL A 722 20.96 16.35 22.28
CA VAL A 722 19.96 16.00 23.30
C VAL A 722 20.68 15.75 24.61
N SER A 723 20.34 16.49 25.67
CA SER A 723 20.91 16.27 27.01
C SER A 723 20.19 15.15 27.78
N GLU A 724 20.80 14.65 28.86
CA GLU A 724 20.24 13.56 29.71
C GLU A 724 18.82 13.85 30.27
N ASN A 725 18.40 15.12 30.30
CA ASN A 725 17.07 15.56 30.72
C ASN A 725 16.14 15.91 29.53
N GLY A 726 16.45 15.47 28.30
CA GLY A 726 15.63 15.66 27.11
C GLY A 726 15.62 17.08 26.52
N THR A 727 16.55 17.96 26.92
CA THR A 727 16.62 19.31 26.35
C THR A 727 17.39 19.30 25.03
N VAL A 728 16.75 19.73 23.95
CA VAL A 728 17.35 19.74 22.61
C VAL A 728 17.96 21.11 22.30
N ASN A 729 19.29 21.19 22.20
CA ASN A 729 19.96 22.43 21.75
C ASN A 729 20.19 22.36 20.23
N ARG A 730 19.49 23.20 19.46
CA ARG A 730 19.63 23.29 17.99
C ARG A 730 20.47 24.50 17.55
N LEU A 731 21.40 24.26 16.62
CA LEU A 731 22.11 25.26 15.83
C LEU A 731 21.67 25.17 14.37
N THR A 732 21.51 26.30 13.69
CA THR A 732 21.29 26.32 12.23
C THR A 732 22.50 26.96 11.54
N TYR A 733 22.93 26.40 10.40
CA TYR A 733 24.02 26.97 9.60
C TYR A 733 23.49 28.05 8.66
N THR A 734 24.10 29.24 8.66
CA THR A 734 23.70 30.34 7.78
C THR A 734 24.51 30.41 6.48
N GLY A 735 25.25 29.35 6.12
CA GLY A 735 26.21 29.38 5.01
C GLY A 735 27.56 30.02 5.32
N GLU A 736 27.70 30.69 6.47
CA GLU A 736 28.96 31.28 6.95
C GLU A 736 29.30 30.91 8.41
N LYS A 737 28.29 30.61 9.22
CA LYS A 737 28.42 30.36 10.66
C LYS A 737 27.21 29.58 11.19
N TRP A 738 27.43 28.82 12.24
CA TRP A 738 26.36 28.23 13.05
C TRP A 738 25.81 29.24 14.07
N ILE A 739 24.49 29.27 14.27
CA ILE A 739 23.82 30.20 15.19
C ILE A 739 22.90 29.49 16.19
N SER A 740 22.93 29.91 17.45
CA SER A 740 22.25 29.27 18.59
C SER A 740 20.84 29.76 18.82
N GLY A 741 19.89 28.89 18.48
CA GLY A 741 18.45 29.14 18.57
C GLY A 741 17.97 30.24 17.63
N TYR A 742 16.65 30.28 17.45
CA TYR A 742 16.01 31.37 16.72
C TYR A 742 15.86 32.58 17.64
N LYS A 743 16.23 33.77 17.17
CA LYS A 743 16.06 35.01 17.94
C LYS A 743 14.60 35.42 18.02
N ASN A 744 13.96 35.60 16.87
CA ASN A 744 12.52 35.81 16.74
C ASN A 744 11.98 34.87 15.65
N LEU A 745 10.77 34.35 15.85
CA LEU A 745 10.03 33.60 14.82
C LEU A 745 8.86 34.47 14.33
N TYR A 746 8.94 34.89 13.07
CA TYR A 746 7.87 35.63 12.39
C TYR A 746 7.08 34.67 11.48
N THR A 747 5.77 34.87 11.38
CA THR A 747 4.95 34.28 10.31
C THR A 747 4.37 35.41 9.47
N VAL A 748 4.49 35.31 8.14
CA VAL A 748 4.10 36.36 7.18
C VAL A 748 3.46 35.74 5.94
N ALA A 749 2.43 36.39 5.41
CA ALA A 749 1.66 35.82 4.30
C ALA A 749 2.46 35.60 3.00
N ASN A 750 3.50 36.40 2.75
CA ASN A 750 4.30 36.31 1.53
C ASN A 750 5.70 36.93 1.68
N ILE A 751 6.55 36.74 0.66
CA ILE A 751 7.92 37.28 0.60
C ILE A 751 7.99 38.80 0.83
N THR A 752 7.00 39.58 0.37
CA THR A 752 6.99 41.04 0.61
C THR A 752 6.78 41.36 2.08
N GLY A 753 5.97 40.55 2.78
CA GLY A 753 5.83 40.61 4.24
C GLY A 753 7.15 40.30 4.95
N ARG A 754 7.87 39.26 4.51
CA ARG A 754 9.21 38.90 5.01
C ARG A 754 10.23 40.02 4.85
N ASP A 755 10.30 40.61 3.66
CA ASP A 755 11.28 41.65 3.32
C ASP A 755 10.98 42.99 4.02
N SER A 756 9.80 43.12 4.63
CA SER A 756 9.43 44.26 5.47
C SER A 756 9.82 44.10 6.94
N LEU A 757 10.32 42.93 7.36
CA LEU A 757 10.73 42.65 8.74
C LEU A 757 12.06 43.33 9.08
N SER A 758 12.13 43.96 10.25
CA SER A 758 13.38 44.50 10.81
C SER A 758 14.19 43.42 11.53
N ALA A 759 14.68 42.45 10.75
CA ALA A 759 15.29 41.23 11.25
C ALA A 759 16.70 41.40 11.84
N GLN A 760 17.03 40.58 12.82
CA GLN A 760 18.39 40.37 13.33
C GLN A 760 18.95 39.03 12.87
N THR A 761 20.28 38.85 12.87
CA THR A 761 20.91 37.55 12.61
C THR A 761 20.30 36.47 13.52
N GLY A 762 19.77 35.41 12.91
CA GLY A 762 19.09 34.30 13.56
C GLY A 762 17.59 34.48 13.81
N ASP A 763 17.00 35.56 13.30
CA ASP A 763 15.55 35.61 13.13
C ASP A 763 15.11 34.65 12.03
N VAL A 764 13.96 33.99 12.23
CA VAL A 764 13.29 33.12 11.26
C VAL A 764 12.00 33.77 10.81
N ALA A 765 11.71 33.68 9.51
CA ALA A 765 10.43 34.05 8.93
C ALA A 765 9.85 32.86 8.16
N LYS A 766 8.73 32.36 8.67
CA LYS A 766 7.83 31.43 8.00
C LYS A 766 6.97 32.24 7.01
N VAL A 767 7.08 31.94 5.74
CA VAL A 767 6.32 32.59 4.66
C VAL A 767 5.22 31.64 4.20
N GLU A 768 3.96 32.01 4.35
CA GLU A 768 2.80 31.14 4.04
C GLU A 768 2.68 30.84 2.54
N ASP A 769 2.90 31.84 1.68
CA ASP A 769 3.00 31.67 0.22
C ASP A 769 4.27 32.35 -0.31
N ALA A 770 5.24 31.53 -0.74
CA ALA A 770 6.49 32.02 -1.31
C ALA A 770 6.41 32.41 -2.81
N GLY A 771 5.20 32.44 -3.39
CA GLY A 771 4.94 32.75 -4.80
C GLY A 771 4.67 31.53 -5.68
N ASP A 772 4.70 30.34 -5.09
CA ASP A 772 4.39 29.04 -5.70
C ASP A 772 3.28 28.26 -4.95
N GLY A 773 2.62 28.89 -3.96
CA GLY A 773 1.57 28.26 -3.17
C GLY A 773 2.08 27.32 -2.08
N ILE A 774 3.41 27.28 -1.84
CA ILE A 774 4.04 26.45 -0.80
C ILE A 774 4.59 27.36 0.30
N ALA A 775 4.33 26.96 1.55
CA ALA A 775 4.91 27.63 2.71
C ALA A 775 6.41 27.35 2.79
N LYS A 776 7.24 28.40 2.88
CA LYS A 776 8.70 28.28 2.94
C LYS A 776 9.27 28.98 4.15
N SER A 777 10.31 28.38 4.71
CA SER A 777 10.98 28.88 5.92
C SER A 777 12.28 29.60 5.54
N PHE A 778 12.50 30.78 6.10
CA PHE A 778 13.68 31.61 5.87
C PHE A 778 14.36 31.99 7.18
N ILE A 779 15.69 32.05 7.19
CA ILE A 779 16.51 32.49 8.32
C ILE A 779 17.38 33.67 7.89
N TYR A 780 17.47 34.69 8.73
CA TYR A 780 18.23 35.92 8.42
C TYR A 780 19.68 35.77 8.89
N ASP A 781 20.66 35.89 7.98
CA ASP A 781 22.09 35.73 8.29
C ASP A 781 22.73 36.99 8.93
N GLY A 782 22.12 38.15 8.73
CA GLY A 782 22.61 39.48 9.09
C GLY A 782 22.55 40.48 7.94
N GLU A 783 22.55 40.00 6.69
CA GLU A 783 22.47 40.80 5.46
C GLU A 783 21.21 40.47 4.62
N LYS A 784 20.80 39.19 4.59
CA LYS A 784 19.70 38.68 3.74
C LYS A 784 18.94 37.54 4.42
N TRP A 785 17.73 37.32 3.91
CA TRP A 785 16.93 36.12 4.20
C TRP A 785 17.40 34.96 3.33
N ILE A 786 17.92 33.90 3.97
CA ILE A 786 18.29 32.63 3.34
C ILE A 786 17.11 31.65 3.50
N LYS A 787 16.73 30.92 2.44
CA LYS A 787 15.77 29.81 2.55
C LYS A 787 16.44 28.66 3.30
N PHE A 788 15.78 28.05 4.30
CA PHE A 788 16.25 26.82 4.92
C PHE A 788 15.28 25.66 4.68
N TYR A 789 15.85 24.47 4.57
CA TYR A 789 15.23 23.33 3.91
C TYR A 789 14.81 22.27 4.93
N MET A 790 13.72 22.56 5.66
CA MET A 790 12.89 21.53 6.29
C MET A 790 11.62 21.41 5.45
N THR A 791 11.32 20.20 5.00
CA THR A 791 10.28 19.94 4.01
C THR A 791 9.61 18.59 4.25
N GLY A 792 8.46 18.42 3.61
CA GLY A 792 7.44 17.44 3.98
C GLY A 792 6.46 18.00 5.01
N ASN A 793 5.19 18.14 4.63
CA ASN A 793 4.09 18.33 5.57
C ASN A 793 3.33 17.01 5.71
N ALA A 794 2.72 16.76 6.88
CA ALA A 794 1.77 15.66 6.99
C ALA A 794 0.47 15.98 6.22
N GLY A 795 -0.13 14.97 5.62
CA GLY A 795 -1.38 15.11 4.88
C GLY A 795 -2.61 15.15 5.78
N THR A 796 -3.76 15.44 5.18
CA THR A 796 -5.05 15.55 5.87
C THR A 796 -5.73 14.19 5.96
N ILE A 797 -6.33 13.89 7.12
CA ILE A 797 -7.25 12.77 7.29
C ILE A 797 -8.68 13.30 7.35
N THR A 798 -9.52 12.85 6.43
CA THR A 798 -10.94 13.19 6.36
C THR A 798 -11.78 11.92 6.52
N LEU A 799 -12.62 11.86 7.55
CA LEU A 799 -13.64 10.85 7.74
C LEU A 799 -15.02 11.50 7.65
N ASN A 800 -15.89 10.90 6.84
CA ASN A 800 -17.32 11.17 6.85
C ASN A 800 -18.02 9.82 7.09
N ALA A 801 -18.67 9.69 8.24
CA ALA A 801 -19.35 8.49 8.70
C ALA A 801 -20.86 8.74 8.87
N ASP A 802 -21.70 8.00 8.14
CA ASP A 802 -23.16 8.15 8.20
C ASP A 802 -23.77 7.79 9.58
N ASP A 803 -23.11 6.93 10.36
CA ASP A 803 -23.62 6.39 11.63
C ASP A 803 -22.56 6.43 12.75
N THR A 804 -21.98 5.30 13.18
CA THR A 804 -21.11 5.26 14.37
C THR A 804 -19.62 5.23 14.02
N VAL A 805 -18.83 6.04 14.73
CA VAL A 805 -17.36 5.98 14.81
C VAL A 805 -16.96 5.49 16.20
N ALA A 806 -16.36 4.30 16.26
CA ALA A 806 -15.86 3.69 17.50
C ALA A 806 -14.35 3.45 17.42
N LEU A 807 -13.61 3.95 18.41
CA LEU A 807 -12.21 3.67 18.67
C LEU A 807 -12.08 3.15 20.10
N GLU A 808 -11.51 1.95 20.26
CA GLU A 808 -11.31 1.28 21.55
C GLU A 808 -9.88 0.69 21.59
N ASP A 809 -9.37 0.28 22.75
CA ASP A 809 -8.09 -0.44 22.93
C ASP A 809 -6.90 0.17 22.13
N ASP A 810 -6.36 1.33 22.56
CA ASP A 810 -5.23 2.05 21.94
C ASP A 810 -5.44 2.49 20.46
N ALA A 811 -6.66 2.41 19.93
CA ALA A 811 -6.96 2.81 18.55
C ALA A 811 -6.69 4.30 18.26
N SER A 812 -6.26 4.64 17.04
CA SER A 812 -5.79 5.99 16.73
C SER A 812 -6.15 6.57 15.36
N PHE A 813 -6.39 7.88 15.34
CA PHE A 813 -6.27 8.74 14.15
C PHE A 813 -5.17 9.77 14.41
N SER A 814 -4.10 9.77 13.61
CA SER A 814 -2.98 10.68 13.87
C SER A 814 -2.39 11.33 12.63
N THR A 815 -2.11 12.62 12.72
CA THR A 815 -1.26 13.35 11.77
C THR A 815 0.01 13.83 12.46
N ALA A 816 1.18 13.45 11.93
CA ALA A 816 2.47 13.66 12.62
C ALA A 816 3.53 14.30 11.70
N SER A 817 4.34 15.20 12.24
CA SER A 817 5.44 15.85 11.53
C SER A 817 6.70 15.89 12.40
N THR A 818 7.72 15.08 12.09
CA THR A 818 8.96 15.04 12.89
C THR A 818 10.02 16.03 12.42
N GLY A 819 10.17 16.23 11.11
CA GLY A 819 11.05 17.26 10.52
C GLY A 819 10.37 18.29 9.63
N GLY A 820 9.04 18.22 9.51
CA GLY A 820 8.26 19.07 8.60
C GLY A 820 7.89 20.45 9.14
N VAL A 821 7.25 21.24 8.29
CA VAL A 821 6.80 22.62 8.59
C VAL A 821 5.39 22.66 9.20
N HIS A 822 4.59 21.61 9.02
CA HIS A 822 3.25 21.47 9.61
C HIS A 822 2.85 19.99 9.80
N ALA A 823 2.15 19.71 10.89
CA ALA A 823 1.31 18.52 10.99
C ALA A 823 -0.02 18.71 10.25
N GLY A 824 -0.60 17.62 9.77
CA GLY A 824 -1.82 17.63 8.95
C GLY A 824 -3.12 17.89 9.72
N MET A 825 -4.19 18.21 9.02
CA MET A 825 -5.53 18.36 9.63
C MET A 825 -6.21 17.00 9.82
N ILE A 826 -7.03 16.88 10.86
CA ILE A 826 -7.98 15.77 11.04
C ILE A 826 -9.40 16.35 11.04
N ASN A 827 -10.24 15.90 10.12
CA ASN A 827 -11.65 16.28 10.04
C ASN A 827 -12.52 15.01 10.12
N LEU A 828 -13.28 14.85 11.21
CA LEU A 828 -14.14 13.70 11.45
C LEU A 828 -15.60 14.16 11.57
N ASP A 829 -16.45 13.75 10.63
CA ASP A 829 -17.90 13.95 10.69
C ASP A 829 -18.59 12.59 10.95
N ALA A 830 -19.49 12.51 11.94
CA ALA A 830 -20.10 11.25 12.37
C ALA A 830 -21.54 11.37 12.91
N GLY A 831 -22.39 10.38 12.67
CA GLY A 831 -23.68 10.26 13.38
C GLY A 831 -23.50 10.20 14.91
N THR A 832 -22.54 9.40 15.39
CA THR A 832 -22.06 9.38 16.79
C THR A 832 -20.56 9.06 16.86
N LEU A 833 -19.87 9.55 17.89
CA LEU A 833 -18.45 9.26 18.15
C LEU A 833 -18.26 8.68 19.55
N LYS A 834 -17.56 7.55 19.66
CA LYS A 834 -17.10 6.96 20.93
C LYS A 834 -15.60 6.70 20.87
N LEU A 835 -14.87 7.22 21.85
CA LEU A 835 -13.52 6.78 22.20
C LEU A 835 -13.57 6.16 23.61
N SER A 836 -12.95 5.00 23.80
CA SER A 836 -12.64 4.43 25.12
C SER A 836 -11.26 3.77 25.15
N ASP A 837 -10.81 3.35 26.33
CA ASP A 837 -9.67 2.45 26.54
C ASP A 837 -8.37 2.95 25.85
N GLU A 838 -7.87 4.10 26.31
CA GLU A 838 -6.62 4.75 25.88
C GLU A 838 -6.57 5.21 24.40
N ALA A 839 -7.66 5.06 23.63
CA ALA A 839 -7.76 5.53 22.25
C ALA A 839 -7.56 7.06 22.08
N PHE A 840 -6.95 7.47 20.96
CA PHE A 840 -6.55 8.88 20.76
C PHE A 840 -6.71 9.42 19.33
N ILE A 841 -6.99 10.73 19.24
CA ILE A 841 -6.97 11.49 17.99
C ILE A 841 -5.95 12.62 18.17
N SER A 842 -4.91 12.67 17.32
CA SER A 842 -3.80 13.60 17.53
C SER A 842 -3.24 14.25 16.27
N SER A 843 -3.03 15.57 16.31
CA SER A 843 -2.19 16.28 15.33
C SER A 843 -0.96 16.85 16.01
N THR A 844 0.24 16.39 15.65
CA THR A 844 1.46 16.69 16.41
C THR A 844 2.67 17.04 15.53
N SER A 845 3.41 18.07 15.93
CA SER A 845 4.66 18.48 15.28
C SER A 845 5.81 18.52 16.28
N GLU A 846 6.94 17.87 15.96
CA GLU A 846 8.08 17.73 16.85
C GLU A 846 9.21 18.73 16.55
N ALA A 847 9.17 19.38 15.38
CA ALA A 847 10.14 20.37 14.95
C ALA A 847 9.63 21.82 15.07
N ILE A 848 10.07 22.70 14.18
CA ILE A 848 9.61 24.11 14.13
C ILE A 848 8.17 24.25 13.63
N GLY A 849 7.59 23.17 13.11
CA GLY A 849 6.31 23.21 12.45
C GLY A 849 5.13 23.40 13.41
N ASP A 850 4.05 23.97 12.91
CA ASP A 850 2.82 24.10 13.70
C ASP A 850 2.09 22.74 13.74
N ALA A 851 1.39 22.48 14.84
CA ALA A 851 0.46 21.36 14.89
C ALA A 851 -0.81 21.69 14.10
N GLY A 852 -1.39 20.69 13.44
CA GLY A 852 -2.58 20.82 12.62
C GLY A 852 -3.85 20.90 13.47
N MET A 853 -4.96 21.21 12.79
CA MET A 853 -6.28 21.33 13.42
C MET A 853 -6.96 19.96 13.57
N ILE A 854 -7.71 19.80 14.66
CA ILE A 854 -8.71 18.73 14.81
C ILE A 854 -10.11 19.36 14.72
N HIS A 855 -10.93 18.89 13.80
CA HIS A 855 -12.37 19.17 13.75
C HIS A 855 -13.14 17.86 13.94
N ILE A 856 -14.12 17.89 14.85
CA ILE A 856 -15.05 16.79 15.09
C ILE A 856 -16.47 17.34 15.04
N GLY A 857 -17.21 16.96 14.01
CA GLY A 857 -18.65 17.20 13.87
C GLY A 857 -19.44 15.94 14.18
N SER A 858 -20.52 16.08 14.97
CA SER A 858 -21.46 14.97 15.18
C SER A 858 -22.93 15.39 15.21
N GLU A 859 -23.78 14.61 14.54
CA GLU A 859 -25.24 14.77 14.63
C GLU A 859 -25.81 14.30 15.98
N GLY A 860 -25.02 13.59 16.79
CA GLY A 860 -25.42 12.92 18.01
C GLY A 860 -24.55 13.25 19.22
N THR A 861 -24.13 12.21 19.94
CA THR A 861 -23.31 12.33 21.15
C THR A 861 -21.86 11.97 20.84
N VAL A 862 -20.93 12.77 21.37
CA VAL A 862 -19.50 12.49 21.41
C VAL A 862 -19.16 12.03 22.83
N THR A 863 -18.66 10.80 22.96
CA THR A 863 -18.31 10.17 24.24
C THR A 863 -16.80 9.94 24.29
N LEU A 864 -16.14 10.47 25.32
CA LEU A 864 -14.73 10.22 25.62
C LEU A 864 -14.63 9.65 27.03
N GLU A 865 -14.25 8.38 27.15
CA GLU A 865 -14.06 7.71 28.44
C GLU A 865 -12.67 7.06 28.54
N ASP A 866 -12.33 6.57 29.73
CA ASP A 866 -11.15 5.73 30.02
C ASP A 866 -9.83 6.17 29.35
N ASP A 867 -9.24 7.24 29.88
CA ASP A 867 -7.92 7.81 29.53
C ASP A 867 -7.73 8.31 28.09
N THR A 868 -8.80 8.35 27.29
CA THR A 868 -8.76 8.82 25.89
C THR A 868 -8.31 10.27 25.70
N ALA A 869 -7.74 10.58 24.54
CA ALA A 869 -7.12 11.88 24.27
C ALA A 869 -7.44 12.49 22.89
N LEU A 870 -7.91 13.73 22.87
CA LEU A 870 -7.96 14.60 21.68
C LEU A 870 -6.84 15.65 21.80
N THR A 871 -5.76 15.52 21.03
CA THR A 871 -4.54 16.32 21.24
C THR A 871 -4.04 17.04 19.99
N THR A 872 -3.90 18.37 20.06
CA THR A 872 -3.05 19.13 19.13
C THR A 872 -1.81 19.60 19.87
N ALA A 873 -0.61 19.22 19.45
CA ALA A 873 0.59 19.57 20.22
C ALA A 873 1.87 19.81 19.43
N THR A 874 2.67 20.78 19.88
CA THR A 874 4.04 21.01 19.40
C THR A 874 5.07 20.67 20.47
N SER A 875 6.06 19.85 20.12
CA SER A 875 7.23 19.59 20.97
C SER A 875 8.42 20.50 20.66
N GLY A 876 8.38 21.23 19.53
CA GLY A 876 9.35 22.26 19.18
C GLY A 876 8.77 23.69 19.23
N TYR A 877 9.21 24.55 18.32
CA TYR A 877 8.97 26.00 18.36
C TYR A 877 7.64 26.47 17.72
N GLY A 878 6.93 25.58 17.02
CA GLY A 878 5.67 25.93 16.36
C GLY A 878 4.49 26.11 17.33
N LYS A 879 3.38 26.65 16.82
CA LYS A 879 2.13 26.83 17.56
C LYS A 879 1.33 25.54 17.64
N ALA A 880 0.63 25.32 18.75
CA ALA A 880 -0.30 24.21 18.86
C ALA A 880 -1.58 24.48 18.03
N GLY A 881 -2.15 23.44 17.45
CA GLY A 881 -3.31 23.55 16.56
C GLY A 881 -4.62 23.80 17.31
N ASN A 882 -5.65 24.28 16.60
CA ASN A 882 -6.97 24.45 17.18
C ASN A 882 -7.74 23.12 17.25
N ILE A 883 -8.64 23.00 18.22
CA ILE A 883 -9.60 21.89 18.32
C ILE A 883 -11.02 22.48 18.27
N THR A 884 -11.83 22.03 17.31
CA THR A 884 -13.23 22.43 17.19
C THR A 884 -14.12 21.20 17.31
N LEU A 885 -15.04 21.23 18.27
CA LEU A 885 -15.96 20.13 18.58
C LEU A 885 -17.40 20.62 18.45
N GLU A 886 -18.20 19.98 17.60
CA GLU A 886 -19.62 20.30 17.38
C GLU A 886 -20.47 19.05 17.57
N ALA A 887 -21.45 19.06 18.48
CA ALA A 887 -22.32 17.90 18.74
C ALA A 887 -23.69 18.28 19.31
N VAL A 888 -24.60 17.30 19.46
CA VAL A 888 -25.75 17.46 20.36
C VAL A 888 -25.27 17.47 21.80
N ARG A 889 -24.37 16.55 22.16
CA ARG A 889 -23.86 16.39 23.52
C ARG A 889 -22.41 15.91 23.56
N PHE A 890 -21.67 16.39 24.55
CA PHE A 890 -20.36 15.82 24.95
C PHE A 890 -20.46 15.16 26.33
N GLU A 891 -19.95 13.94 26.44
CA GLU A 891 -19.79 13.22 27.70
C GLU A 891 -18.31 12.83 27.87
N LEU A 892 -17.61 13.46 28.81
CA LEU A 892 -16.19 13.21 29.12
C LEU A 892 -16.07 12.59 30.52
N SER A 893 -15.31 11.51 30.65
CA SER A 893 -15.12 10.83 31.93
C SER A 893 -13.79 10.08 32.08
N ASN A 894 -13.52 9.58 33.29
CA ASN A 894 -12.39 8.71 33.60
C ASN A 894 -11.05 9.19 33.00
N ARG A 895 -10.65 10.42 33.35
CA ARG A 895 -9.42 11.10 32.87
C ARG A 895 -9.35 11.41 31.37
N ALA A 896 -10.42 11.22 30.59
CA ALA A 896 -10.48 11.65 29.20
C ALA A 896 -10.10 13.14 29.04
N SER A 897 -9.34 13.44 27.99
CA SER A 897 -8.65 14.72 27.83
C SER A 897 -8.84 15.35 26.44
N VAL A 898 -9.04 16.67 26.43
CA VAL A 898 -8.97 17.52 25.22
C VAL A 898 -7.88 18.55 25.45
N LEU A 899 -6.83 18.53 24.64
CA LEU A 899 -5.57 19.24 24.91
C LEU A 899 -5.03 19.95 23.67
N SER A 900 -4.87 21.27 23.73
CA SER A 900 -4.03 22.02 22.80
C SER A 900 -2.78 22.52 23.52
N ALA A 901 -1.58 22.05 23.14
CA ALA A 901 -0.37 22.23 23.95
C ALA A 901 0.90 22.57 23.16
N SER A 902 1.58 23.66 23.50
CA SER A 902 3.01 23.79 23.18
C SER A 902 3.84 23.25 24.35
N LYS A 903 4.47 22.09 24.15
CA LYS A 903 5.19 21.32 25.16
C LYS A 903 6.67 21.76 25.31
N SER A 904 7.18 22.58 24.39
CA SER A 904 8.58 23.04 24.40
C SER A 904 8.85 24.09 25.47
N ALA A 905 9.86 23.85 26.30
CA ALA A 905 10.34 24.80 27.29
C ALA A 905 11.25 25.86 26.65
N GLY A 906 11.21 27.10 27.14
CA GLY A 906 11.90 28.23 26.51
C GLY A 906 11.01 28.85 25.43
N LYS A 907 11.40 28.82 24.15
CA LYS A 907 10.64 29.51 23.08
C LYS A 907 9.50 28.68 22.45
N GLY A 908 8.79 27.90 23.25
CA GLY A 908 7.56 27.22 22.81
C GLY A 908 6.53 28.23 22.29
N GLY A 909 5.80 27.83 21.24
CA GLY A 909 4.82 28.68 20.58
C GLY A 909 3.55 28.94 21.41
N ASP A 910 2.63 29.73 20.84
CA ASP A 910 1.30 29.88 21.43
C ASP A 910 0.55 28.54 21.39
N ALA A 911 -0.27 28.28 22.40
CA ALA A 911 -1.22 27.16 22.35
C ALA A 911 -2.44 27.53 21.50
N GLY A 912 -3.06 26.53 20.87
CA GLY A 912 -4.23 26.71 20.03
C GLY A 912 -5.52 26.91 20.83
N THR A 913 -6.58 27.30 20.13
CA THR A 913 -7.91 27.51 20.71
C THR A 913 -8.73 26.23 20.72
N ILE A 914 -9.46 25.98 21.80
CA ILE A 914 -10.49 24.93 21.88
C ILE A 914 -11.88 25.57 21.82
N SER A 915 -12.68 25.17 20.84
CA SER A 915 -14.07 25.62 20.67
C SER A 915 -15.01 24.42 20.79
N ILE A 916 -15.97 24.48 21.72
CA ILE A 916 -16.99 23.44 21.92
C ILE A 916 -18.38 24.04 21.70
N HIS A 917 -19.14 23.45 20.78
CA HIS A 917 -20.51 23.84 20.46
C HIS A 917 -21.44 22.65 20.70
N ALA A 918 -22.28 22.73 21.73
CA ALA A 918 -23.21 21.65 22.10
C ALA A 918 -24.67 22.10 22.04
N LEU A 919 -25.55 21.36 21.36
CA LEU A 919 -26.96 21.73 21.28
C LEU A 919 -27.74 21.49 22.59
N ASP A 920 -27.35 20.47 23.36
CA ASP A 920 -27.88 20.11 24.68
C ASP A 920 -26.82 20.40 25.78
N ALA A 921 -25.84 19.52 25.95
CA ALA A 921 -25.04 19.51 27.17
C ALA A 921 -23.57 19.15 26.99
N VAL A 922 -22.74 19.65 27.91
CA VAL A 922 -21.39 19.15 28.18
C VAL A 922 -21.36 18.59 29.60
N TYR A 923 -21.10 17.29 29.73
CA TYR A 923 -20.89 16.62 31.01
C TYR A 923 -19.42 16.24 31.15
N MET A 924 -18.80 16.61 32.26
CA MET A 924 -17.40 16.29 32.57
C MET A 924 -17.31 15.73 33.98
N LYS A 925 -16.67 14.58 34.16
CA LYS A 925 -16.53 13.91 35.46
C LYS A 925 -15.22 13.14 35.60
N ASP A 926 -14.95 12.69 36.82
CA ASP A 926 -13.91 11.70 37.13
C ASP A 926 -12.51 12.10 36.62
N ASN A 927 -12.13 13.36 36.92
CA ASN A 927 -10.89 14.04 36.52
C ASN A 927 -10.68 14.22 35.00
N SER A 928 -11.74 14.17 34.17
CA SER A 928 -11.66 14.58 32.76
C SER A 928 -11.29 16.05 32.60
N SER A 929 -10.52 16.42 31.57
CA SER A 929 -10.03 17.80 31.38
C SER A 929 -10.20 18.35 29.96
N VAL A 930 -10.51 19.64 29.84
CA VAL A 930 -10.40 20.43 28.60
C VAL A 930 -9.39 21.54 28.82
N SER A 931 -8.28 21.54 28.10
CA SER A 931 -7.15 22.41 28.45
C SER A 931 -6.33 22.94 27.28
N THR A 932 -5.91 24.20 27.42
CA THR A 932 -4.91 24.83 26.55
C THR A 932 -3.67 25.14 27.38
N SER A 933 -2.48 24.83 26.87
CA SER A 933 -1.25 25.02 27.65
C SER A 933 -0.02 25.37 26.83
N THR A 934 0.89 26.12 27.43
CA THR A 934 2.23 26.35 26.88
C THR A 934 3.28 26.23 27.99
N GLN A 935 4.40 25.60 27.68
CA GLN A 935 5.57 25.48 28.57
C GLN A 935 6.64 26.56 28.28
N GLY A 936 6.39 27.45 27.31
CA GLY A 936 7.34 28.44 26.82
C GLY A 936 6.88 29.91 26.91
N GLU A 937 7.62 30.78 26.23
CA GLU A 937 7.38 32.23 26.10
C GLU A 937 6.07 32.56 25.35
N GLY A 938 5.50 31.61 24.59
CA GLY A 938 4.20 31.75 23.94
C GLY A 938 3.04 31.94 24.93
N ASN A 939 1.87 32.32 24.42
CA ASN A 939 0.67 32.52 25.23
C ASN A 939 -0.17 31.24 25.32
N ALA A 940 -0.91 31.09 26.42
CA ALA A 940 -1.89 30.02 26.54
C ALA A 940 -3.11 30.30 25.65
N GLY A 941 -3.66 29.23 25.06
CA GLY A 941 -4.74 29.32 24.09
C GLY A 941 -6.10 29.62 24.73
N ASN A 942 -7.07 30.02 23.92
CA ASN A 942 -8.42 30.32 24.41
C ASN A 942 -9.29 29.07 24.47
N ILE A 943 -10.27 29.05 25.38
CA ILE A 943 -11.33 28.04 25.43
C ILE A 943 -12.68 28.75 25.30
N SER A 944 -13.51 28.30 24.36
CA SER A 944 -14.86 28.82 24.13
C SER A 944 -15.86 27.68 24.18
N MET A 945 -16.95 27.84 24.93
CA MET A 945 -18.04 26.87 25.04
C MET A 945 -19.38 27.56 24.82
N ASP A 946 -20.12 27.19 23.77
CA ASP A 946 -21.52 27.62 23.55
C ASP A 946 -22.45 26.40 23.62
N VAL A 947 -23.30 26.37 24.66
CA VAL A 947 -24.07 25.18 25.05
C VAL A 947 -25.45 25.55 25.61
N ALA A 948 -26.33 24.57 25.85
CA ALA A 948 -27.47 24.80 26.76
C ALA A 948 -27.04 24.66 28.23
N ARG A 949 -26.31 23.60 28.59
CA ARG A 949 -25.82 23.37 29.97
C ARG A 949 -24.41 22.79 30.05
N ILE A 950 -23.69 23.15 31.12
CA ILE A 950 -22.41 22.51 31.51
C ILE A 950 -22.55 21.93 32.93
N GLU A 951 -22.14 20.68 33.12
CA GLU A 951 -22.00 20.07 34.44
C GLU A 951 -20.60 19.45 34.61
N LEU A 952 -19.85 19.95 35.58
CA LEU A 952 -18.54 19.44 35.99
C LEU A 952 -18.65 18.81 37.38
N GLY A 953 -18.18 17.58 37.54
CA GLY A 953 -18.16 16.84 38.80
C GLY A 953 -16.83 16.12 39.04
N ASN A 954 -16.63 15.57 40.24
CA ASN A 954 -15.55 14.66 40.59
C ASN A 954 -14.16 15.08 40.05
N GLY A 955 -13.73 16.31 40.36
CA GLY A 955 -12.41 16.83 39.97
C GLY A 955 -12.23 17.20 38.49
N ALA A 956 -13.28 17.19 37.66
CA ALA A 956 -13.18 17.63 36.26
C ALA A 956 -12.78 19.12 36.12
N SER A 957 -11.99 19.44 35.09
CA SER A 957 -11.37 20.77 34.94
C SER A 957 -11.44 21.35 33.52
N VAL A 958 -11.59 22.67 33.44
CA VAL A 958 -11.36 23.44 32.20
C VAL A 958 -10.28 24.49 32.47
N SER A 959 -9.16 24.46 31.75
CA SER A 959 -7.99 25.27 32.10
C SER A 959 -7.22 25.87 30.93
N SER A 960 -6.92 27.17 30.98
CA SER A 960 -5.96 27.83 30.09
C SER A 960 -4.73 28.29 30.87
N SER A 961 -3.57 27.66 30.63
CA SER A 961 -2.39 27.78 31.49
C SER A 961 -1.09 28.11 30.75
N SER A 962 -0.42 29.19 31.15
CA SER A 962 0.97 29.50 30.77
C SER A 962 1.89 29.02 31.89
N ASN A 963 2.68 27.97 31.62
CA ASN A 963 3.40 27.19 32.64
C ASN A 963 4.91 27.43 32.66
N ALA A 964 5.43 28.32 31.80
CA ALA A 964 6.85 28.61 31.76
C ALA A 964 7.39 29.14 33.10
N ALA A 965 8.57 28.65 33.49
CA ALA A 965 9.20 28.98 34.77
C ALA A 965 9.77 30.41 34.81
N GLU A 966 10.18 30.95 33.66
CA GLU A 966 10.73 32.29 33.47
C GLU A 966 10.20 32.88 32.14
N ASN A 967 9.91 34.19 32.12
CA ASN A 967 9.47 34.94 30.92
C ASN A 967 8.26 34.36 30.15
N GLY A 968 7.35 33.64 30.81
CA GLY A 968 6.18 33.06 30.17
C GLY A 968 5.23 34.09 29.55
N GLY A 969 4.46 33.65 28.57
CA GLY A 969 3.36 34.42 28.00
C GLY A 969 2.14 34.50 28.92
N THR A 970 1.10 35.15 28.45
CA THR A 970 -0.13 35.37 29.22
C THR A 970 -1.00 34.11 29.31
N ALA A 971 -1.81 34.03 30.36
CA ALA A 971 -2.93 33.07 30.42
C ALA A 971 -3.99 33.45 29.37
N GLY A 972 -4.66 32.46 28.77
CA GLY A 972 -5.68 32.68 27.75
C GLY A 972 -7.06 33.00 28.32
N LEU A 973 -8.02 33.15 27.41
CA LEU A 973 -9.42 33.44 27.73
C LEU A 973 -10.22 32.15 27.95
N ILE A 974 -11.17 32.17 28.88
CA ILE A 974 -12.22 31.14 28.99
C ILE A 974 -13.58 31.83 28.86
N ASN A 975 -14.30 31.56 27.77
CA ASN A 975 -15.63 32.12 27.51
C ASN A 975 -16.67 31.00 27.51
N ILE A 976 -17.65 31.09 28.41
CA ILE A 976 -18.75 30.15 28.55
C ILE A 976 -20.07 30.90 28.27
N SER A 977 -20.82 30.39 27.31
CA SER A 977 -22.19 30.77 26.96
C SER A 977 -23.08 29.56 27.20
N ALA A 978 -23.81 29.54 28.32
CA ALA A 978 -24.75 28.48 28.68
C ALA A 978 -26.18 29.05 28.71
N LYS A 979 -27.06 28.55 27.85
CA LYS A 979 -28.46 29.05 27.76
C LYS A 979 -29.26 28.80 29.03
N ASP A 980 -28.98 27.71 29.74
CA ASP A 980 -29.71 27.25 30.92
C ASP A 980 -28.84 27.34 32.18
N ALA A 981 -27.78 26.53 32.31
CA ALA A 981 -27.04 26.41 33.58
C ALA A 981 -25.56 26.00 33.46
N VAL A 982 -24.76 26.47 34.42
CA VAL A 982 -23.39 26.04 34.68
C VAL A 982 -23.31 25.48 36.09
N ARG A 983 -22.95 24.20 36.25
CA ARG A 983 -22.84 23.52 37.54
C ARG A 983 -21.44 22.96 37.74
N LEU A 984 -20.83 23.29 38.86
CA LEU A 984 -19.54 22.77 39.32
C LEU A 984 -19.76 22.06 40.66
N SER A 985 -19.20 20.86 40.81
CA SER A 985 -19.34 20.00 41.98
C SER A 985 -18.10 19.17 42.28
N ASP A 986 -17.93 18.79 43.55
CA ASP A 986 -16.99 17.77 44.02
C ASP A 986 -15.55 17.98 43.54
N GLY A 987 -15.02 19.19 43.78
CA GLY A 987 -13.64 19.56 43.49
C GLY A 987 -13.35 19.97 42.04
N SER A 988 -14.37 20.09 41.19
CA SER A 988 -14.23 20.56 39.81
C SER A 988 -13.72 22.01 39.72
N SER A 989 -13.12 22.39 38.59
CA SER A 989 -12.55 23.75 38.43
C SER A 989 -12.68 24.36 37.03
N LEU A 990 -12.75 25.70 36.98
CA LEU A 990 -12.52 26.51 35.79
C LEU A 990 -11.35 27.46 36.09
N THR A 991 -10.25 27.39 35.33
CA THR A 991 -9.01 28.12 35.70
C THR A 991 -8.32 28.81 34.53
N THR A 992 -8.00 30.10 34.64
CA THR A 992 -6.90 30.71 33.85
C THR A 992 -5.70 30.92 34.77
N GLU A 993 -4.51 30.55 34.30
CA GLU A 993 -3.30 30.62 35.13
C GLU A 993 -2.06 31.03 34.32
N ALA A 994 -1.28 31.95 34.86
CA ALA A 994 0.09 32.20 34.43
C ALA A 994 1.06 31.92 35.59
N VAL A 995 2.04 31.05 35.36
CA VAL A 995 3.04 30.69 36.37
C VAL A 995 4.03 31.83 36.58
N ASN A 996 4.60 32.36 35.49
CA ASN A 996 5.51 33.50 35.49
C ASN A 996 5.32 34.30 34.19
N THR A 997 5.18 35.63 34.30
CA THR A 997 4.94 36.54 33.18
C THR A 997 6.11 37.50 33.01
N ALA A 998 6.61 37.68 31.78
CA ALA A 998 7.68 38.64 31.50
C ALA A 998 7.34 40.08 31.94
N SER A 999 8.35 40.85 32.36
CA SER A 999 8.21 42.24 32.80
C SER A 999 7.53 43.10 31.72
N PRO A 1000 6.55 43.95 32.07
CA PRO A 1000 6.00 44.90 31.11
C PRO A 1000 7.09 45.90 30.67
N ASP A 1001 7.17 46.13 29.36
CA ASP A 1001 7.58 47.44 28.85
C ASP A 1001 6.51 48.44 29.34
N GLU A 1002 6.87 49.65 29.79
CA GLU A 1002 6.02 50.56 30.60
C GLU A 1002 4.76 51.14 29.88
N THR A 1003 4.26 50.48 28.83
CA THR A 1003 3.20 50.97 27.93
C THR A 1003 2.11 49.96 27.58
N ASP A 1004 2.14 48.72 28.09
CA ASP A 1004 1.23 47.65 27.65
C ASP A 1004 0.40 47.08 28.83
N ASP A 1005 -0.91 47.38 28.85
CA ASP A 1005 -1.89 46.97 29.87
C ASP A 1005 -2.26 45.45 29.76
N LYS A 1006 -1.28 44.55 29.91
CA LYS A 1006 -1.47 43.10 29.75
C LYS A 1006 -2.11 42.42 30.96
N MET A 1007 -3.45 42.39 30.96
CA MET A 1007 -4.25 41.53 31.85
C MET A 1007 -3.98 40.04 31.58
N ASN A 1008 -3.74 39.24 32.63
CA ASN A 1008 -3.41 37.80 32.47
C ASN A 1008 -4.64 36.91 32.49
N GLY A 1009 -5.19 36.67 31.29
CA GLY A 1009 -6.40 35.91 31.09
C GLY A 1009 -7.66 36.68 31.51
N LYS A 1010 -8.79 36.24 30.98
CA LYS A 1010 -10.12 36.69 31.40
C LYS A 1010 -11.09 35.54 31.28
N MET A 1011 -11.98 35.43 32.26
CA MET A 1011 -13.07 34.47 32.24
C MET A 1011 -14.41 35.20 32.11
N THR A 1012 -15.21 34.81 31.13
CA THR A 1012 -16.57 35.30 30.94
C THR A 1012 -17.53 34.12 31.06
N ILE A 1013 -18.51 34.19 31.96
CA ILE A 1013 -19.54 33.15 32.13
C ILE A 1013 -20.91 33.80 32.01
N GLN A 1014 -21.61 33.51 30.91
CA GLN A 1014 -23.01 33.81 30.72
C GLN A 1014 -23.81 32.54 30.99
N ALA A 1015 -24.75 32.60 31.93
CA ALA A 1015 -25.64 31.50 32.30
C ALA A 1015 -27.06 32.06 32.41
N GLY A 1016 -28.05 31.41 31.80
CA GLY A 1016 -29.44 31.93 31.80
C GLY A 1016 -30.14 31.83 33.15
N ASP A 1017 -30.29 30.61 33.68
CA ASP A 1017 -31.01 30.36 34.93
C ASP A 1017 -30.08 30.24 36.14
N LEU A 1018 -28.98 29.48 36.05
CA LEU A 1018 -28.22 29.06 37.24
C LEU A 1018 -26.71 28.96 37.03
N LEU A 1019 -25.95 29.61 37.92
CA LEU A 1019 -24.56 29.27 38.25
C LEU A 1019 -24.51 28.61 39.64
N TYR A 1020 -24.08 27.35 39.71
CA TYR A 1020 -24.00 26.59 40.96
C TYR A 1020 -22.59 26.04 41.20
N LEU A 1021 -21.99 26.36 42.34
CA LEU A 1021 -20.71 25.79 42.79
C LEU A 1021 -20.90 25.08 44.14
N SER A 1022 -20.59 23.78 44.21
CA SER A 1022 -20.43 23.06 45.47
C SER A 1022 -19.02 22.49 45.61
N ASP A 1023 -18.27 22.95 46.60
CA ASP A 1023 -16.91 22.45 46.90
C ASP A 1023 -15.92 22.54 45.71
N SER A 1024 -16.19 23.49 44.80
CA SER A 1024 -15.48 23.71 43.52
C SER A 1024 -14.99 25.15 43.36
N GLU A 1025 -14.16 25.43 42.35
CA GLU A 1025 -13.57 26.77 42.17
C GLU A 1025 -13.52 27.31 40.74
N ILE A 1026 -13.66 28.64 40.64
CA ILE A 1026 -13.46 29.45 39.44
C ILE A 1026 -12.32 30.41 39.75
N THR A 1027 -11.23 30.35 39.00
CA THR A 1027 -10.04 31.18 39.31
C THR A 1027 -9.36 31.74 38.07
N THR A 1028 -8.99 33.00 38.13
CA THR A 1028 -8.02 33.65 37.24
C THR A 1028 -6.81 34.03 38.10
N SER A 1029 -5.59 33.65 37.73
CA SER A 1029 -4.44 33.91 38.60
C SER A 1029 -3.08 34.03 37.93
N VAL A 1030 -2.21 34.84 38.57
CA VAL A 1030 -0.77 34.89 38.32
C VAL A 1030 -0.04 34.38 39.55
N LYS A 1031 0.69 33.26 39.44
CA LYS A 1031 1.38 32.62 40.59
C LYS A 1031 2.69 33.31 40.98
N SER A 1032 3.41 33.89 40.02
CA SER A 1032 4.64 34.65 40.24
C SER A 1032 4.92 35.62 39.09
N GLY A 1033 5.83 36.58 39.29
CA GLY A 1033 6.10 37.64 38.32
C GLY A 1033 5.12 38.82 38.41
N GLN A 1034 5.35 39.83 37.56
CA GLN A 1034 4.72 41.15 37.64
C GLN A 1034 3.36 41.28 36.95
N GLY A 1035 2.81 40.18 36.43
CA GLY A 1035 1.52 40.20 35.74
C GLY A 1035 0.34 40.52 36.66
N ASP A 1036 -0.57 41.35 36.16
CA ASP A 1036 -1.86 41.63 36.79
C ASP A 1036 -2.78 40.41 36.72
N GLY A 1037 -3.58 40.18 37.77
CA GLY A 1037 -4.54 39.08 37.85
C GLY A 1037 -5.68 39.24 36.83
N GLY A 1038 -6.11 38.12 36.25
CA GLY A 1038 -7.15 38.14 35.21
C GLY A 1038 -8.54 38.48 35.72
N ASP A 1039 -9.40 38.99 34.83
CA ASP A 1039 -10.79 39.38 35.17
C ASP A 1039 -11.76 38.20 35.16
N ILE A 1040 -12.80 38.26 35.99
CA ILE A 1040 -13.94 37.33 36.00
C ILE A 1040 -15.24 38.12 35.83
N GLU A 1041 -15.99 37.84 34.77
CA GLU A 1041 -17.29 38.46 34.47
C GLU A 1041 -18.38 37.37 34.45
N ILE A 1042 -19.33 37.44 35.38
CA ILE A 1042 -20.48 36.53 35.47
C ILE A 1042 -21.76 37.32 35.13
N GLY A 1043 -22.34 37.01 33.97
CA GLY A 1043 -23.40 37.80 33.35
C GLY A 1043 -24.79 37.20 33.42
N ASN A 1044 -25.67 37.81 34.23
CA ASN A 1044 -27.13 37.70 34.24
C ASN A 1044 -27.82 36.34 34.56
N PRO A 1045 -27.26 35.36 35.30
CA PRO A 1045 -28.07 34.24 35.77
C PRO A 1045 -29.17 34.66 36.76
N GLN A 1046 -30.31 33.96 36.72
CA GLN A 1046 -31.36 34.12 37.72
C GLN A 1046 -30.84 33.81 39.14
N PHE A 1047 -29.97 32.80 39.30
CA PHE A 1047 -29.37 32.42 40.57
C PHE A 1047 -27.86 32.20 40.46
N VAL A 1048 -27.09 32.80 41.36
CA VAL A 1048 -25.71 32.41 41.68
C VAL A 1048 -25.70 31.77 43.08
N ILE A 1049 -25.29 30.51 43.18
CA ILE A 1049 -25.29 29.75 44.43
C ILE A 1049 -23.89 29.18 44.70
N LEU A 1050 -23.27 29.62 45.80
CA LEU A 1050 -21.95 29.18 46.26
C LEU A 1050 -22.07 28.39 47.57
N ASN A 1051 -21.76 27.09 47.55
CA ASN A 1051 -21.72 26.21 48.70
C ASN A 1051 -20.29 25.69 48.90
N HIS A 1052 -19.52 26.24 49.85
CA HIS A 1052 -18.05 26.07 49.93
C HIS A 1052 -17.27 26.42 48.65
N GLY A 1053 -17.94 27.00 47.63
CA GLY A 1053 -17.35 27.38 46.35
C GLY A 1053 -16.46 28.62 46.43
N LYS A 1054 -15.49 28.73 45.51
CA LYS A 1054 -14.51 29.83 45.45
C LYS A 1054 -14.55 30.52 44.08
N ILE A 1055 -14.50 31.86 44.08
CA ILE A 1055 -14.28 32.69 42.89
C ILE A 1055 -13.08 33.60 43.20
N LYS A 1056 -12.00 33.54 42.42
CA LYS A 1056 -10.75 34.28 42.71
C LYS A 1056 -10.10 34.92 41.50
N ALA A 1057 -9.72 36.19 41.60
CA ALA A 1057 -8.99 36.96 40.58
C ALA A 1057 -7.67 37.50 41.15
N ASN A 1058 -6.72 36.60 41.43
CA ASN A 1058 -5.59 36.88 42.31
C ASN A 1058 -4.27 37.11 41.56
N ALA A 1059 -3.40 37.95 42.12
CA ALA A 1059 -2.06 38.23 41.57
C ALA A 1059 -0.95 38.05 42.62
N TYR A 1060 0.30 37.96 42.16
CA TYR A 1060 1.47 37.89 43.03
C TYR A 1060 2.17 39.25 43.20
N GLU A 1061 2.84 39.78 42.17
CA GLU A 1061 3.43 41.15 42.20
C GLU A 1061 2.59 42.21 41.48
N GLY A 1062 1.82 41.83 40.45
CA GLY A 1062 0.88 42.73 39.77
C GLY A 1062 -0.37 43.07 40.61
N GLN A 1063 -1.27 43.87 40.06
CA GLN A 1063 -2.56 44.21 40.65
C GLN A 1063 -3.50 43.00 40.62
N GLY A 1064 -4.38 42.86 41.62
CA GLY A 1064 -5.48 41.89 41.57
C GLY A 1064 -6.46 42.25 40.45
N GLY A 1065 -7.14 41.23 39.89
CA GLY A 1065 -8.07 41.43 38.78
C GLY A 1065 -9.41 42.06 39.20
N SER A 1066 -10.37 42.10 38.28
CA SER A 1066 -11.74 42.54 38.57
C SER A 1066 -12.71 41.37 38.52
N ILE A 1067 -13.53 41.22 39.57
CA ILE A 1067 -14.64 40.28 39.61
C ILE A 1067 -15.94 41.09 39.52
N HIS A 1068 -16.71 40.90 38.45
CA HIS A 1068 -18.05 41.47 38.30
C HIS A 1068 -19.09 40.35 38.20
N ILE A 1069 -20.10 40.37 39.08
CA ILE A 1069 -21.18 39.38 39.12
C ILE A 1069 -22.51 40.11 39.03
N VAL A 1070 -23.26 39.89 37.95
CA VAL A 1070 -24.62 40.43 37.76
C VAL A 1070 -25.61 39.28 37.86
N SER A 1071 -26.56 39.32 38.80
CA SER A 1071 -27.55 38.24 38.98
C SER A 1071 -28.83 38.71 39.66
N ASP A 1072 -29.96 38.04 39.37
CA ASP A 1072 -31.22 38.34 40.07
C ASP A 1072 -31.16 37.93 41.56
N GLN A 1073 -30.39 36.89 41.90
CA GLN A 1073 -30.24 36.38 43.27
C GLN A 1073 -28.82 35.82 43.50
N PHE A 1074 -28.12 36.34 44.52
CA PHE A 1074 -26.79 35.87 44.91
C PHE A 1074 -26.83 35.22 46.31
N ILE A 1075 -26.54 33.93 46.40
CA ILE A 1075 -26.59 33.13 47.63
C ILE A 1075 -25.22 32.49 47.88
N GLN A 1076 -24.63 32.75 49.05
CA GLN A 1076 -23.35 32.16 49.45
C GLN A 1076 -23.38 31.53 50.84
N SER A 1077 -22.69 30.41 50.99
CA SER A 1077 -22.39 29.79 52.29
C SER A 1077 -21.35 30.61 53.05
N SER A 1078 -21.30 30.48 54.38
CA SER A 1078 -20.32 31.19 55.23
C SER A 1078 -18.85 30.76 55.01
N ALA A 1079 -18.61 29.74 54.20
CA ALA A 1079 -17.28 29.21 53.88
C ALA A 1079 -16.92 29.40 52.39
N SER A 1080 -17.80 30.01 51.60
CA SER A 1080 -17.51 30.44 50.23
C SER A 1080 -16.60 31.66 50.22
N ILE A 1081 -15.85 31.84 49.12
CA ILE A 1081 -14.86 32.92 48.99
C ILE A 1081 -15.05 33.61 47.64
N VAL A 1082 -15.16 34.94 47.64
CA VAL A 1082 -14.99 35.80 46.46
C VAL A 1082 -13.86 36.79 46.76
N SER A 1083 -12.79 36.81 45.96
CA SER A 1083 -11.58 37.58 46.28
C SER A 1083 -10.79 37.97 45.04
N ALA A 1084 -10.36 39.23 44.94
CA ALA A 1084 -9.48 39.71 43.87
C ALA A 1084 -8.22 40.34 44.48
N SER A 1085 -7.39 39.53 45.15
CA SER A 1085 -6.31 40.03 46.01
C SER A 1085 -4.93 39.92 45.38
N SER A 1086 -4.01 40.83 45.70
CA SER A 1086 -2.59 40.72 45.35
C SER A 1086 -1.70 40.51 46.58
N GLN A 1087 -0.63 39.71 46.46
CA GLN A 1087 0.27 39.45 47.59
C GLN A 1087 1.29 40.56 47.83
N LEU A 1088 1.83 41.16 46.76
CA LEU A 1088 2.85 42.22 46.81
C LEU A 1088 2.44 43.50 46.06
N GLY A 1089 1.41 43.41 45.19
CA GLY A 1089 0.83 44.53 44.46
C GLY A 1089 -0.37 45.17 45.19
N ILE A 1090 -1.32 45.70 44.41
CA ILE A 1090 -2.56 46.32 44.90
C ILE A 1090 -3.72 45.33 44.75
N ASP A 1091 -4.60 45.23 45.75
CA ASP A 1091 -5.84 44.45 45.61
C ASP A 1091 -6.75 45.03 44.51
N GLY A 1092 -7.35 44.13 43.74
CA GLY A 1092 -8.28 44.44 42.66
C GLY A 1092 -9.71 44.73 43.13
N SER A 1093 -10.68 44.56 42.24
CA SER A 1093 -12.08 44.94 42.47
C SER A 1093 -13.02 43.75 42.56
N VAL A 1094 -14.06 43.86 43.39
CA VAL A 1094 -15.17 42.89 43.48
C VAL A 1094 -16.48 43.67 43.52
N GLU A 1095 -17.28 43.55 42.47
CA GLU A 1095 -18.59 44.19 42.30
C GLU A 1095 -19.66 43.11 42.11
N ILE A 1096 -20.71 43.14 42.93
CA ILE A 1096 -21.81 42.16 42.89
C ILE A 1096 -23.13 42.94 42.77
N ASP A 1097 -23.67 42.95 41.56
CA ASP A 1097 -24.97 43.53 41.23
C ASP A 1097 -26.07 42.48 41.44
N ALA A 1098 -26.61 42.44 42.65
CA ALA A 1098 -27.80 41.67 43.00
C ALA A 1098 -28.70 42.48 43.97
N PRO A 1099 -30.03 42.33 43.92
CA PRO A 1099 -30.92 42.95 44.89
C PRO A 1099 -30.66 42.39 46.31
N ASP A 1100 -30.51 43.31 47.27
CA ASP A 1100 -30.19 43.04 48.69
C ASP A 1100 -31.39 42.42 49.44
N GLU A 1101 -31.70 41.15 49.16
CA GLU A 1101 -32.58 40.32 50.00
C GLU A 1101 -31.74 39.50 51.00
N ASP A 1102 -31.73 39.97 52.26
CA ASP A 1102 -31.16 39.23 53.39
C ASP A 1102 -31.94 37.95 53.71
N VAL A 1103 -31.62 36.88 52.97
CA VAL A 1103 -32.14 35.52 53.21
C VAL A 1103 -31.55 34.85 54.45
N SER A 1104 -30.58 35.46 55.15
CA SER A 1104 -30.05 34.90 56.42
C SER A 1104 -31.11 34.83 57.52
N GLY A 1105 -32.13 35.71 57.46
CA GLY A 1105 -33.31 35.68 58.33
C GLY A 1105 -34.35 34.61 57.96
N GLY A 1106 -34.23 33.97 56.78
CA GLY A 1106 -35.21 33.01 56.24
C GLY A 1106 -34.86 31.53 56.42
N LEU A 1107 -33.60 31.20 56.73
CA LEU A 1107 -33.11 29.84 56.95
C LEU A 1107 -33.66 29.25 58.25
N THR A 1108 -34.92 28.84 58.19
CA THR A 1108 -35.58 28.06 59.25
C THR A 1108 -34.89 26.71 59.32
N ILE A 1109 -34.12 26.47 60.39
CA ILE A 1109 -33.58 25.14 60.69
C ILE A 1109 -34.77 24.15 60.73
N LEU A 1110 -34.82 23.22 59.76
CA LEU A 1110 -35.76 22.11 59.82
C LEU A 1110 -35.49 21.37 61.14
N PRO A 1111 -36.49 21.26 62.05
CA PRO A 1111 -36.22 20.79 63.40
C PRO A 1111 -35.71 19.35 63.36
N ALA A 1112 -34.48 19.15 63.83
CA ALA A 1112 -33.82 17.85 63.98
C ALA A 1112 -34.47 17.00 65.07
N ASN A 1113 -35.74 16.65 64.86
CA ASN A 1113 -36.43 15.60 65.59
C ASN A 1113 -35.93 14.25 65.07
N PHE A 1114 -34.75 13.83 65.54
CA PHE A 1114 -34.37 12.43 65.48
C PHE A 1114 -35.48 11.61 66.14
N LEU A 1115 -36.12 10.72 65.38
CA LEU A 1115 -37.03 9.75 65.95
C LEU A 1115 -36.20 8.74 66.76
N ASP A 1116 -36.17 8.90 68.08
CA ASP A 1116 -35.45 8.01 69.00
C ASP A 1116 -36.04 6.60 68.97
N ALA A 1117 -35.56 5.79 68.02
CA ALA A 1117 -35.96 4.40 67.82
C ALA A 1117 -35.57 3.49 69.00
N ALA A 1118 -34.67 3.93 69.89
CA ALA A 1118 -34.30 3.16 71.08
C ALA A 1118 -35.37 3.21 72.18
N ARG A 1119 -36.33 4.15 72.12
CA ARG A 1119 -37.39 4.29 73.13
C ARG A 1119 -38.63 3.39 72.93
N TRP A 1120 -38.74 2.68 71.81
CA TRP A 1120 -39.93 1.87 71.48
C TRP A 1120 -39.72 0.34 71.50
N MET A 1121 -38.54 -0.15 71.86
CA MET A 1121 -38.25 -1.60 71.96
C MET A 1121 -38.00 -2.11 73.39
N LYS A 1122 -39.10 -2.47 74.07
CA LYS A 1122 -39.29 -3.59 75.05
C LYS A 1122 -40.60 -3.33 75.83
N THR A 1123 -41.65 -4.13 75.70
CA THR A 1123 -41.78 -5.50 76.26
C THR A 1123 -42.95 -6.26 75.58
N PRO A 1124 -43.16 -7.58 75.77
CA PRO A 1124 -43.49 -8.47 74.65
C PRO A 1124 -44.91 -9.09 74.66
N CYS A 1125 -45.27 -9.66 73.50
CA CYS A 1125 -46.21 -10.75 73.27
C CYS A 1125 -47.47 -10.87 74.17
N THR A 1126 -48.63 -10.43 73.68
CA THR A 1126 -49.89 -11.23 73.71
C THR A 1126 -51.00 -10.55 72.88
N ALA A 1127 -52.02 -11.33 72.49
CA ALA A 1127 -53.14 -11.01 71.58
C ALA A 1127 -52.73 -10.91 70.08
N ARG A 1128 -53.06 -11.84 69.16
CA ARG A 1128 -54.40 -12.28 68.68
C ARG A 1128 -55.31 -11.08 68.37
N THR A 1129 -55.89 -10.88 67.19
CA THR A 1129 -56.10 -11.68 65.95
C THR A 1129 -56.18 -10.67 64.78
N GLY A 1130 -55.78 -10.97 63.54
CA GLY A 1130 -56.53 -11.80 62.59
C GLY A 1130 -57.43 -10.94 61.68
N GLU A 1131 -57.39 -11.24 60.38
CA GLU A 1131 -58.13 -10.62 59.26
C GLU A 1131 -57.60 -9.32 58.63
N LYS A 1132 -57.61 -9.32 57.28
CA LYS A 1132 -57.44 -8.20 56.34
C LYS A 1132 -56.03 -7.62 56.14
N VAL A 1133 -55.16 -8.45 55.57
CA VAL A 1133 -54.20 -7.97 54.56
C VAL A 1133 -54.89 -8.02 53.19
N SER A 1134 -55.01 -6.88 52.50
CA SER A 1134 -55.35 -6.84 51.08
C SER A 1134 -54.10 -7.10 50.26
N ARG A 1135 -54.11 -8.14 49.43
CA ARG A 1135 -53.01 -8.45 48.49
C ARG A 1135 -53.32 -7.88 47.12
N PHE A 1136 -52.39 -7.15 46.53
CA PHE A 1136 -52.47 -6.83 45.10
C PHE A 1136 -51.97 -8.02 44.29
N VAL A 1137 -52.70 -8.35 43.24
CA VAL A 1137 -52.36 -9.37 42.24
C VAL A 1137 -52.30 -8.63 40.92
N LEU A 1138 -51.33 -8.93 40.08
CA LEU A 1138 -51.32 -8.42 38.74
C LEU A 1138 -51.92 -9.44 37.76
N THR A 1139 -52.53 -8.91 36.71
CA THR A 1139 -53.11 -9.65 35.59
C THR A 1139 -53.12 -8.72 34.36
N GLY A 1140 -52.27 -8.98 33.39
CA GLY A 1140 -52.22 -8.25 32.11
C GLY A 1140 -51.87 -9.19 30.97
N PRO A 1141 -52.65 -9.22 29.89
CA PRO A 1141 -52.85 -10.48 29.21
C PRO A 1141 -51.58 -11.09 28.59
N ASP A 1142 -51.35 -12.39 28.74
CA ASP A 1142 -52.36 -13.33 29.27
C ASP A 1142 -52.35 -13.50 30.81
N ALA A 1143 -51.32 -13.03 31.53
CA ALA A 1143 -51.40 -12.41 32.88
C ALA A 1143 -50.02 -11.96 33.48
N LEU A 1144 -49.73 -10.64 33.50
CA LEU A 1144 -48.75 -9.95 34.35
C LEU A 1144 -48.58 -10.58 35.76
N SER A 1145 -47.41 -10.40 36.37
CA SER A 1145 -47.26 -10.26 37.81
C SER A 1145 -46.23 -9.16 38.11
N SER A 1146 -46.46 -8.26 39.08
CA SER A 1146 -45.41 -7.32 39.52
C SER A 1146 -45.29 -7.31 41.04
N VAL A 1147 -44.02 -7.40 41.46
CA VAL A 1147 -43.42 -6.97 42.74
C VAL A 1147 -44.10 -7.43 44.05
N PHE A 1148 -43.50 -7.38 45.24
CA PHE A 1148 -42.34 -6.70 45.81
C PHE A 1148 -41.82 -7.57 46.98
N ASP A 1149 -40.63 -7.25 47.48
CA ASP A 1149 -40.04 -7.71 48.74
C ASP A 1149 -39.68 -9.21 48.86
N ASP A 1150 -38.53 -9.57 48.27
CA ASP A 1150 -37.50 -10.26 49.07
C ASP A 1150 -36.09 -9.78 48.68
N LEU A 1151 -35.22 -9.61 49.67
CA LEU A 1151 -33.81 -9.26 49.51
C LEU A 1151 -32.99 -10.55 49.42
N GLN A 1152 -32.57 -10.95 48.22
CA GLN A 1152 -31.56 -11.98 48.05
C GLN A 1152 -30.16 -11.34 48.19
N PRO A 1153 -29.39 -11.65 49.25
CA PRO A 1153 -28.05 -11.08 49.42
C PRO A 1153 -27.06 -11.65 48.40
N SER A 1154 -26.10 -10.82 47.97
CA SER A 1154 -24.96 -11.27 47.19
C SER A 1154 -24.06 -12.24 48.00
N PRO A 1155 -23.27 -13.11 47.35
CA PRO A 1155 -22.36 -14.01 48.05
C PRO A 1155 -21.32 -13.24 48.87
N PRO A 1156 -21.04 -13.64 50.13
CA PRO A 1156 -20.07 -12.94 50.96
C PRO A 1156 -18.63 -13.24 50.50
N MET A 1157 -17.94 -12.23 49.98
CA MET A 1157 -16.48 -12.23 49.96
C MET A 1157 -15.96 -11.91 51.36
N TRP A 1158 -15.20 -12.83 51.95
CA TRP A 1158 -14.58 -12.65 53.26
C TRP A 1158 -13.33 -11.76 53.18
N PRO A 1159 -13.23 -10.72 54.02
CA PRO A 1159 -11.95 -10.28 54.58
C PRO A 1159 -11.76 -10.95 55.96
N ASP A 1160 -10.65 -11.65 56.18
CA ASP A 1160 -9.50 -11.10 56.93
C ASP A 1160 -8.47 -12.16 57.41
N MET A 1161 -7.28 -11.64 57.74
CA MET A 1161 -6.27 -12.20 58.67
C MET A 1161 -5.41 -13.43 58.29
N TRP A 1162 -4.20 -13.10 57.83
CA TRP A 1162 -2.90 -13.43 58.46
C TRP A 1162 -2.61 -14.88 58.87
N LEU A 1163 -1.54 -15.46 58.32
CA LEU A 1163 -0.50 -16.09 59.13
C LEU A 1163 0.87 -16.15 58.43
N ASP A 1164 1.90 -16.23 59.26
CA ASP A 1164 3.32 -16.01 59.00
C ASP A 1164 4.10 -17.34 58.80
N ASN A 1165 5.27 -17.22 58.18
CA ASN A 1165 6.45 -18.08 58.27
C ASN A 1165 6.52 -19.46 57.56
N SER A 1166 7.50 -19.51 56.63
CA SER A 1166 8.70 -20.37 56.68
C SER A 1166 8.94 -21.41 55.56
N ASN A 1167 10.00 -21.12 54.78
CA ASN A 1167 11.06 -22.01 54.26
C ASN A 1167 10.74 -23.46 53.86
N LYS A 1168 11.06 -23.82 52.61
CA LYS A 1168 12.32 -24.51 52.28
C LYS A 1168 12.53 -24.69 50.76
N GLU A 1169 13.80 -24.57 50.36
CA GLU A 1169 14.60 -25.41 49.42
C GLU A 1169 13.86 -26.07 48.24
N GLU A 1170 14.32 -25.94 46.99
CA GLU A 1170 15.72 -25.89 46.51
C GLU A 1170 15.95 -24.85 45.40
#